data_AF-A0A3N4IAX7-F1
#
_entry.id   AF-A0A3N4IAX7-F1
#
_cell.length_a   1.000
_cell.length_b   1.000
_cell.length_c   1.000
_cell.angle_alpha   90.00
_cell.angle_beta   90.00
_cell.angle_gamma   90.00
#
_symmetry.space_group_name_H-M   'P 1'
#
loop_
_entity.id
_entity.type
_entity.pdbx_description
1 polymer ?
#
loop_
_entity_poly.entity_id
_entity_poly.type
_entity_poly.pdbx_seq_one_letter_code
_entity_poly.pdbx_strand_id
1 'polypeptide(L)'
;MTTPTPTTTELEADIPLYGGLHDASLDTVLKAAELAATFRSTLADLLSSVPIPSYNYVALLSLPRRRSRTPCNRLMANLVANLLYPTPATSLAPIIRYEDDVKLVRQTITKQRVDELKAFRDASERNVFKERILAQGPWDPKVNPMSLGGAPSLPMPVAIAEEEDLKPFFSHLEAGGNLASPIGSKGKEPYYDTPLVEFERGVLYADARMDLCKQVLGPTHITRLVDTLETNEFVRHFLLGNNIIGPVGAARIAEFCKDERFKDRIETWYLAGNCIDAVGFGKLVDSWKGSEVVTNVWLKRNPLMPESAGKVVELILNTPNLRTLDLDQTELSDAGVATIFEALAKHDKELPLRNIYLNATGISTSASTAIASFLASPHCKLEGLYMSNNPIGPDGAVELSKGLVQNKSLLRLSISSAGLSSPTASLIFQALTGHPTLTTLEIGQAYATKDLEGRYNFLTTASIPSITTFMANTPSLRYLGLGLMDLDRASYHGLLNTAMESPILYFEAKPLKGISVGQVQKMADSKLRHSLLRTMTARAQTEYKNPDLSYQGFLDEHLRWLRSPKDVRLIDSVYRNRDAGMARRGEKVLEKWWGDDGEVLGQVMEGRKEVKVMMCPMKAAALERGRRALEERLAREAKEAGDKGGMDAIVQGASVIKV
;
A
#
# COMPACT_ATOMS: atom_id res chain seq x y z
N MET A 1 -34.17 -18.84 -70.12
CA MET A 1 -34.29 -17.55 -70.83
C MET A 1 -33.13 -16.68 -70.42
N THR A 2 -32.38 -16.26 -71.43
CA THR A 2 -31.24 -15.34 -71.43
C THR A 2 -31.58 -13.95 -70.90
N THR A 3 -30.62 -13.29 -70.21
CA THR A 3 -30.24 -11.85 -70.23
C THR A 3 -29.40 -11.52 -68.96
N PRO A 4 -28.51 -10.51 -68.96
CA PRO A 4 -27.13 -10.64 -69.46
C PRO A 4 -26.07 -10.36 -68.38
N THR A 5 -24.86 -10.82 -68.65
CA THR A 5 -23.62 -10.37 -67.97
C THR A 5 -23.41 -8.88 -68.25
N PRO A 6 -23.19 -8.02 -67.22
CA PRO A 6 -22.73 -6.67 -67.45
C PRO A 6 -21.26 -6.73 -67.90
N THR A 7 -21.02 -6.21 -69.10
CA THR A 7 -19.69 -5.90 -69.61
C THR A 7 -19.01 -4.86 -68.72
N THR A 8 -17.68 -4.90 -68.70
CA THR A 8 -16.71 -4.12 -67.90
C THR A 8 -16.73 -2.60 -68.11
N THR A 9 -17.86 -2.01 -68.46
CA THR A 9 -17.99 -0.59 -68.87
C THR A 9 -19.02 0.20 -68.08
N GLU A 10 -19.60 -0.35 -67.00
CA GLU A 10 -20.57 0.38 -66.14
C GLU A 10 -20.11 0.60 -64.68
N LEU A 11 -18.81 0.41 -64.38
CA LEU A 11 -18.19 0.83 -63.12
C LEU A 11 -17.27 2.07 -63.27
N GLU A 12 -17.23 2.67 -64.46
CA GLU A 12 -16.56 3.96 -64.71
C GLU A 12 -17.50 5.15 -64.45
N ALA A 13 -18.20 5.12 -63.31
CA ALA A 13 -18.91 6.29 -62.80
C ALA A 13 -18.04 6.97 -61.73
N ASP A 14 -17.28 7.97 -62.18
CA ASP A 14 -16.70 9.10 -61.43
C ASP A 14 -16.39 8.87 -59.94
N ILE A 15 -15.26 8.22 -59.66
CA ILE A 15 -14.52 8.46 -58.42
C ILE A 15 -13.64 9.70 -58.68
N PRO A 16 -13.85 10.86 -58.03
CA PRO A 16 -13.00 12.02 -58.25
C PRO A 16 -11.60 11.75 -57.68
N LEU A 17 -10.68 11.37 -58.55
CA LEU A 17 -9.26 11.17 -58.24
C LEU A 17 -8.54 12.51 -58.38
N TYR A 18 -8.26 13.23 -57.28
CA TYR A 18 -7.42 14.44 -57.36
C TYR A 18 -6.48 14.70 -56.18
N GLY A 19 -5.24 15.09 -56.53
CA GLY A 19 -4.24 15.68 -55.65
C GLY A 19 -3.16 14.72 -55.13
N GLY A 20 -2.34 14.15 -56.03
CA GLY A 20 -1.25 13.19 -55.70
C GLY A 20 -1.52 11.74 -56.13
N LEU A 21 -2.61 11.53 -56.85
CA LEU A 21 -3.21 10.23 -57.16
C LEU A 21 -2.96 9.72 -58.58
N HIS A 22 -2.40 10.54 -59.46
CA HIS A 22 -2.20 10.19 -60.88
C HIS A 22 -1.14 9.10 -61.12
N ASP A 23 -0.36 8.72 -60.09
CA ASP A 23 0.67 7.67 -60.16
C ASP A 23 0.36 6.41 -59.34
N ALA A 24 -0.81 6.33 -58.69
CA ALA A 24 -1.17 5.16 -57.88
C ALA A 24 -1.79 4.07 -58.77
N SER A 25 -1.23 2.86 -58.74
CA SER A 25 -1.82 1.72 -59.46
C SER A 25 -3.24 1.40 -58.95
N LEU A 26 -4.10 0.84 -59.80
CA LEU A 26 -5.44 0.37 -59.42
C LEU A 26 -5.40 -0.56 -58.19
N ASP A 27 -4.40 -1.43 -58.11
CA ASP A 27 -4.14 -2.31 -56.96
C ASP A 27 -3.88 -1.51 -55.66
N THR A 28 -3.19 -0.38 -55.73
CA THR A 28 -2.94 0.51 -54.57
C THR A 28 -4.23 1.17 -54.08
N VAL A 29 -5.09 1.60 -55.01
CA VAL A 29 -6.38 2.22 -54.69
C VAL A 29 -7.35 1.21 -54.07
N LEU A 30 -7.41 -0.01 -54.61
CA LEU A 30 -8.23 -1.10 -54.05
C LEU A 30 -7.78 -1.47 -52.63
N LYS A 31 -6.47 -1.60 -52.40
CA LYS A 31 -5.92 -1.82 -51.04
C LYS A 31 -6.24 -0.68 -50.07
N ALA A 32 -6.22 0.57 -50.54
CA ALA A 32 -6.62 1.72 -49.73
C ALA A 32 -8.11 1.66 -49.34
N ALA A 33 -8.98 1.23 -50.25
CA ALA A 33 -10.41 1.06 -49.99
C ALA A 33 -10.70 -0.03 -48.96
N GLU A 34 -10.02 -1.18 -49.04
CA GLU A 34 -10.14 -2.26 -48.05
C GLU A 34 -9.69 -1.81 -46.64
N LEU A 35 -8.55 -1.12 -46.57
CA LEU A 35 -8.05 -0.54 -45.33
C LEU A 35 -9.02 0.51 -44.74
N ALA A 36 -9.57 1.38 -45.59
CA ALA A 36 -10.55 2.38 -45.18
C ALA A 36 -11.84 1.74 -44.66
N ALA A 37 -12.35 0.69 -45.31
CA ALA A 37 -13.53 -0.03 -44.85
C ALA A 37 -13.32 -0.68 -43.47
N THR A 38 -12.20 -1.38 -43.29
CA THR A 38 -11.82 -2.02 -42.01
C THR A 38 -11.69 -1.00 -40.89
N PHE A 39 -11.05 0.14 -41.19
CA PHE A 39 -10.83 1.20 -40.22
C PHE A 39 -12.12 1.93 -39.85
N ARG A 40 -13.02 2.17 -40.82
CA ARG A 40 -14.33 2.77 -40.59
C ARG A 40 -15.18 1.93 -39.64
N SER A 41 -15.21 0.61 -39.83
CA SER A 41 -15.91 -0.32 -38.93
C SER A 41 -15.34 -0.26 -37.51
N THR A 42 -14.01 -0.28 -37.40
CA THR A 42 -13.31 -0.22 -36.10
C THR A 42 -13.61 1.09 -35.36
N LEU A 43 -13.65 2.22 -36.06
CA LEU A 43 -13.98 3.51 -35.45
C LEU A 43 -15.43 3.56 -34.96
N ALA A 44 -16.37 2.98 -35.71
CA ALA A 44 -17.77 2.88 -35.30
C ALA A 44 -17.92 2.03 -34.01
N ASP A 45 -17.20 0.90 -33.94
CA ASP A 45 -17.15 0.04 -32.75
C ASP A 45 -16.58 0.79 -31.54
N LEU A 46 -15.48 1.54 -31.75
CA LEU A 46 -14.80 2.29 -30.71
C LEU A 46 -15.67 3.43 -30.13
N LEU A 47 -16.38 4.16 -31.00
CA LEU A 47 -17.35 5.19 -30.60
C LEU A 47 -18.54 4.58 -29.84
N SER A 48 -18.84 3.31 -30.07
CA SER A 48 -19.88 2.54 -29.39
C SER A 48 -19.37 1.80 -28.14
N SER A 49 -18.14 2.06 -27.71
CA SER A 49 -17.48 1.41 -26.57
C SER A 49 -17.34 -0.12 -26.69
N VAL A 50 -17.33 -0.65 -27.91
CA VAL A 50 -17.10 -2.08 -28.17
C VAL A 50 -15.59 -2.37 -28.20
N PRO A 51 -15.09 -3.40 -27.50
CA PRO A 51 -13.67 -3.77 -27.56
C PRO A 51 -13.21 -4.17 -28.96
N ILE A 52 -11.97 -3.84 -29.33
CA ILE A 52 -11.42 -4.24 -30.62
C ILE A 52 -11.02 -5.71 -30.51
N PRO A 53 -11.51 -6.61 -31.37
CA PRO A 53 -11.12 -8.01 -31.31
C PRO A 53 -9.61 -8.19 -31.54
N SER A 54 -8.97 -9.05 -30.74
CA SER A 54 -7.51 -9.22 -30.74
C SER A 54 -6.93 -9.68 -32.08
N TYR A 55 -7.70 -10.39 -32.90
CA TYR A 55 -7.31 -10.77 -34.25
C TYR A 55 -7.15 -9.58 -35.21
N ASN A 56 -7.76 -8.43 -34.92
CA ASN A 56 -7.62 -7.20 -35.71
C ASN A 56 -6.41 -6.34 -35.31
N TYR A 57 -5.72 -6.66 -34.21
CA TYR A 57 -4.64 -5.82 -33.67
C TYR A 57 -3.50 -5.64 -34.66
N VAL A 58 -3.05 -6.71 -35.32
CA VAL A 58 -1.91 -6.65 -36.24
C VAL A 58 -2.20 -5.72 -37.42
N ALA A 59 -3.40 -5.83 -38.02
CA ALA A 59 -3.81 -5.00 -39.15
C ALA A 59 -3.92 -3.52 -38.74
N LEU A 60 -4.57 -3.21 -37.62
CA LEU A 60 -4.78 -1.85 -37.15
C LEU A 60 -3.48 -1.18 -36.64
N LEU A 61 -2.61 -1.93 -35.98
CA LEU A 61 -1.27 -1.44 -35.60
C LEU A 61 -0.41 -1.14 -36.84
N SER A 62 -0.65 -1.84 -37.95
CA SER A 62 0.09 -1.68 -39.21
C SER A 62 -0.46 -0.57 -40.12
N LEU A 63 -1.47 0.19 -39.68
CA LEU A 63 -2.06 1.27 -40.49
C LEU A 63 -0.99 2.28 -40.97
N PRO A 64 -1.09 2.73 -42.23
CA PRO A 64 -0.13 3.65 -42.83
C PRO A 64 -0.09 4.99 -42.08
N ARG A 65 1.06 5.65 -42.08
CA ARG A 65 1.28 6.92 -41.37
C ARG A 65 1.76 7.99 -42.33
N ARG A 66 1.24 9.21 -42.18
CA ARG A 66 1.66 10.42 -42.91
C ARG A 66 3.16 10.67 -42.78
N ARG A 67 3.73 10.42 -41.60
CA ARG A 67 5.17 10.62 -41.30
C ARG A 67 6.01 9.35 -41.50
N SER A 68 5.52 8.35 -42.23
CA SER A 68 6.30 7.14 -42.53
C SER A 68 7.56 7.49 -43.35
N ARG A 69 8.68 6.81 -43.08
CA ARG A 69 9.92 6.96 -43.89
C ARG A 69 9.72 6.41 -45.30
N THR A 70 8.80 5.46 -45.48
CA THR A 70 8.49 4.82 -46.76
C THR A 70 7.51 5.67 -47.58
N PRO A 71 7.87 6.09 -48.81
CA PRO A 71 7.00 6.89 -49.68
C PRO A 71 5.63 6.26 -49.95
N CYS A 72 5.58 4.95 -50.24
CA CYS A 72 4.33 4.24 -50.51
C CYS A 72 3.36 4.25 -49.31
N ASN A 73 3.87 4.20 -48.08
CA ASN A 73 3.03 4.29 -46.88
C ASN A 73 2.47 5.70 -46.67
N ARG A 74 3.22 6.74 -47.05
CA ARG A 74 2.70 8.12 -47.01
C ARG A 74 1.59 8.31 -48.05
N LEU A 75 1.77 7.76 -49.25
CA LEU A 75 0.75 7.76 -50.29
C LEU A 75 -0.50 7.00 -49.82
N MET A 76 -0.33 5.79 -49.29
CA MET A 76 -1.43 4.98 -48.76
C MET A 76 -2.19 5.68 -47.63
N ALA A 77 -1.49 6.35 -46.71
CA ALA A 77 -2.14 7.14 -45.65
C ALA A 77 -3.02 8.27 -46.21
N ASN A 78 -2.54 8.98 -47.23
CA ASN A 78 -3.33 10.02 -47.89
C ASN A 78 -4.54 9.44 -48.64
N LEU A 79 -4.40 8.27 -49.27
CA LEU A 79 -5.52 7.60 -49.95
C LEU A 79 -6.61 7.19 -48.98
N VAL A 80 -6.23 6.47 -47.92
CA VAL A 80 -7.15 6.01 -46.88
C VAL A 80 -7.83 7.21 -46.20
N ALA A 81 -7.09 8.27 -45.88
CA ALA A 81 -7.63 9.47 -45.26
C ALA A 81 -8.72 10.16 -46.11
N ASN A 82 -8.49 10.29 -47.42
CA ASN A 82 -9.46 10.92 -48.33
C ASN A 82 -10.71 10.04 -48.55
N LEU A 83 -10.57 8.71 -48.53
CA LEU A 83 -11.71 7.79 -48.60
C LEU A 83 -12.56 7.82 -47.32
N LEU A 84 -11.94 8.04 -46.16
CA LEU A 84 -12.63 8.12 -44.87
C LEU A 84 -13.32 9.47 -44.65
N TYR A 85 -12.66 10.57 -45.02
CA TYR A 85 -13.05 11.95 -44.73
C TYR A 85 -13.02 12.81 -46.00
N PRO A 86 -13.94 12.60 -46.95
CA PRO A 86 -13.95 13.36 -48.20
C PRO A 86 -14.17 14.86 -47.95
N THR A 87 -13.29 15.71 -48.51
CA THR A 87 -13.39 17.19 -48.45
C THR A 87 -12.96 17.82 -49.78
N PRO A 88 -13.33 19.08 -50.09
CA PRO A 88 -12.92 19.76 -51.32
C PRO A 88 -11.40 19.86 -51.46
N ALA A 89 -10.90 19.77 -52.70
CA ALA A 89 -9.48 19.69 -53.02
C ALA A 89 -8.68 20.87 -52.46
N THR A 90 -7.53 20.56 -51.82
CA THR A 90 -6.53 21.41 -51.10
C THR A 90 -6.53 21.34 -49.56
N SER A 91 -7.51 20.67 -48.93
CA SER A 91 -7.55 20.58 -47.46
C SER A 91 -6.61 19.52 -46.87
N LEU A 92 -5.84 19.90 -45.83
CA LEU A 92 -5.10 18.96 -44.99
C LEU A 92 -5.97 18.27 -43.91
N ALA A 93 -7.24 18.65 -43.79
CA ALA A 93 -8.13 18.13 -42.74
C ALA A 93 -8.29 16.60 -42.76
N PRO A 94 -8.43 15.91 -43.92
CA PRO A 94 -8.60 14.45 -43.96
C PRO A 94 -7.41 13.71 -43.33
N ILE A 95 -6.19 14.09 -43.70
CA ILE A 95 -4.98 13.42 -43.21
C ILE A 95 -4.68 13.74 -41.75
N ILE A 96 -5.06 14.93 -41.25
CA ILE A 96 -4.93 15.27 -39.83
C ILE A 96 -5.90 14.42 -39.00
N ARG A 97 -7.18 14.39 -39.39
CA ARG A 97 -8.21 13.60 -38.69
C ARG A 97 -7.88 12.11 -38.70
N TYR A 98 -7.47 11.58 -39.84
CA TYR A 98 -6.99 10.20 -39.95
C TYR A 98 -5.84 9.89 -38.98
N GLU A 99 -4.85 10.78 -38.86
CA GLU A 99 -3.73 10.58 -37.94
C GLU A 99 -4.17 10.57 -36.47
N ASP A 100 -5.13 11.41 -36.08
CA ASP A 100 -5.66 11.43 -34.71
C ASP A 100 -6.49 10.18 -34.41
N ASP A 101 -7.30 9.72 -35.36
CA ASP A 101 -8.05 8.46 -35.24
C ASP A 101 -7.11 7.25 -35.18
N VAL A 102 -6.02 7.24 -35.97
CA VAL A 102 -5.00 6.18 -35.91
C VAL A 102 -4.30 6.18 -34.54
N LYS A 103 -4.01 7.35 -33.96
CA LYS A 103 -3.46 7.43 -32.59
C LYS A 103 -4.45 6.86 -31.58
N LEU A 104 -5.73 7.24 -31.65
CA LEU A 104 -6.78 6.77 -30.75
C LEU A 104 -6.94 5.24 -30.81
N VAL A 105 -7.01 4.66 -32.02
CA VAL A 105 -7.11 3.21 -32.20
C VAL A 105 -5.87 2.50 -31.65
N ARG A 106 -4.66 3.00 -31.95
CA ARG A 106 -3.41 2.40 -31.43
C ARG A 106 -3.32 2.48 -29.91
N GLN A 107 -3.66 3.62 -29.31
CA GLN A 107 -3.70 3.78 -27.85
C GLN A 107 -4.70 2.82 -27.21
N THR A 108 -5.87 2.64 -27.84
CA THR A 108 -6.90 1.71 -27.36
C THR A 108 -6.43 0.26 -27.45
N ILE A 109 -5.81 -0.15 -28.57
CA ILE A 109 -5.24 -1.50 -28.71
C ILE A 109 -4.15 -1.74 -27.66
N THR A 110 -3.23 -0.78 -27.48
CA THR A 110 -2.18 -0.90 -26.46
C THR A 110 -2.78 -1.06 -25.07
N LYS A 111 -3.80 -0.27 -24.73
CA LYS A 111 -4.53 -0.39 -23.46
C LYS A 111 -5.19 -1.76 -23.31
N GLN A 112 -5.95 -2.22 -24.32
CA GLN A 112 -6.61 -3.52 -24.29
C GLN A 112 -5.62 -4.67 -24.16
N ARG A 113 -4.48 -4.66 -24.88
CA ARG A 113 -3.44 -5.67 -24.73
C ARG A 113 -2.83 -5.71 -23.33
N VAL A 114 -2.61 -4.54 -22.72
CA VAL A 114 -2.14 -4.46 -21.33
C VAL A 114 -3.19 -5.04 -20.38
N ASP A 115 -4.47 -4.70 -20.58
CA ASP A 115 -5.58 -5.20 -19.77
C ASP A 115 -5.76 -6.72 -19.93
N GLU A 116 -5.64 -7.25 -21.15
CA GLU A 116 -5.68 -8.69 -21.46
C GLU A 116 -4.52 -9.46 -20.80
N LEU A 117 -3.29 -8.95 -20.94
CA LEU A 117 -2.11 -9.55 -20.31
C LEU A 117 -2.21 -9.55 -18.79
N LYS A 118 -2.69 -8.44 -18.21
CA LYS A 118 -2.95 -8.33 -16.78
C LYS A 118 -4.01 -9.33 -16.35
N ALA A 119 -5.13 -9.43 -17.06
CA ALA A 119 -6.18 -10.39 -16.76
C ALA A 119 -5.68 -11.85 -16.84
N PHE A 120 -4.84 -12.17 -17.82
CA PHE A 120 -4.20 -13.48 -17.96
C PHE A 120 -3.27 -13.78 -16.78
N ARG A 121 -2.39 -12.84 -16.41
CA ARG A 121 -1.50 -12.97 -15.27
C ARG A 121 -2.27 -13.15 -13.97
N ASP A 122 -3.27 -12.31 -13.72
CA ASP A 122 -4.14 -12.38 -12.54
C ASP A 122 -4.89 -13.72 -12.50
N ALA A 123 -5.30 -14.28 -13.65
CA ALA A 123 -5.89 -15.61 -13.72
C ALA A 123 -4.87 -16.72 -13.38
N SER A 124 -3.65 -16.63 -13.89
CA SER A 124 -2.57 -17.58 -13.60
C SER A 124 -2.19 -17.58 -12.13
N GLU A 125 -1.94 -16.39 -11.55
CA GLU A 125 -1.62 -16.24 -10.13
C GLU A 125 -2.75 -16.76 -9.23
N ARG A 126 -4.01 -16.51 -9.59
CA ARG A 126 -5.18 -17.06 -8.88
C ARG A 126 -5.24 -18.59 -8.94
N ASN A 127 -4.89 -19.21 -10.07
CA ASN A 127 -4.87 -20.67 -10.17
C ASN A 127 -3.79 -21.27 -9.26
N VAL A 128 -2.57 -20.71 -9.30
CA VAL A 128 -1.49 -21.10 -8.40
C VAL A 128 -1.88 -20.92 -6.93
N PHE A 129 -2.63 -19.86 -6.61
CA PHE A 129 -3.11 -19.61 -5.25
C PHE A 129 -4.13 -20.67 -4.79
N LYS A 130 -5.08 -21.05 -5.64
CA LYS A 130 -6.05 -22.12 -5.36
C LYS A 130 -5.36 -23.47 -5.14
N GLU A 131 -4.40 -23.81 -5.99
CA GLU A 131 -3.63 -25.05 -5.88
C GLU A 131 -2.89 -25.13 -4.54
N ARG A 132 -2.29 -24.02 -4.08
CA ARG A 132 -1.61 -23.96 -2.77
C ARG A 132 -2.57 -24.22 -1.61
N ILE A 133 -3.77 -23.63 -1.64
CA ILE A 133 -4.78 -23.82 -0.59
C ILE A 133 -5.29 -25.27 -0.58
N LEU A 134 -5.57 -25.84 -1.76
CA LEU A 134 -6.02 -27.23 -1.89
C LEU A 134 -4.93 -28.23 -1.47
N ALA A 135 -3.67 -27.97 -1.82
CA ALA A 135 -2.54 -28.80 -1.44
C ALA A 135 -2.29 -28.77 0.08
N GLN A 136 -2.55 -27.63 0.74
CA GLN A 136 -2.47 -27.56 2.20
C GLN A 136 -3.63 -28.31 2.88
N GLY A 137 -4.87 -28.09 2.42
CA GLY A 137 -6.06 -28.55 3.12
C GLY A 137 -6.25 -27.89 4.50
N PRO A 138 -7.11 -28.48 5.37
CA PRO A 138 -7.21 -28.09 6.77
C PRO A 138 -5.85 -28.24 7.46
N TRP A 139 -5.43 -27.20 8.18
CA TRP A 139 -4.19 -27.27 8.93
C TRP A 139 -4.37 -28.06 10.23
N ASP A 140 -3.45 -29.01 10.48
CA ASP A 140 -3.29 -29.68 11.77
C ASP A 140 -1.94 -29.25 12.38
N PRO A 141 -1.94 -28.45 13.45
CA PRO A 141 -0.72 -27.99 14.10
C PRO A 141 0.12 -29.12 14.72
N LYS A 142 -0.47 -30.29 15.00
CA LYS A 142 0.26 -31.44 15.54
C LYS A 142 1.08 -32.16 14.46
N VAL A 143 0.59 -32.15 13.22
CA VAL A 143 1.24 -32.81 12.08
C VAL A 143 2.22 -31.87 11.38
N ASN A 144 1.87 -30.60 11.24
CA ASN A 144 2.68 -29.58 10.58
C ASN A 144 2.80 -28.34 11.50
N PRO A 145 3.64 -28.41 12.55
CA PRO A 145 3.81 -27.30 13.47
C PRO A 145 4.44 -26.07 12.78
N MET A 146 4.22 -24.90 13.36
CA MET A 146 4.85 -23.65 12.91
C MET A 146 5.74 -23.07 14.00
N SER A 147 6.74 -22.28 13.59
CA SER A 147 7.47 -21.43 14.51
C SER A 147 6.53 -20.41 15.15
N LEU A 148 6.68 -20.22 16.46
CA LEU A 148 5.99 -19.18 17.22
C LEU A 148 6.79 -17.89 17.35
N GLY A 149 7.97 -17.81 16.72
CA GLY A 149 8.83 -16.61 16.75
C GLY A 149 8.29 -15.42 15.94
N GLY A 150 7.29 -15.66 15.07
CA GLY A 150 6.84 -14.68 14.09
C GLY A 150 7.65 -14.72 12.80
N ALA A 151 7.18 -14.00 11.77
CA ALA A 151 7.88 -13.95 10.49
C ALA A 151 9.10 -13.02 10.59
N PRO A 152 10.23 -13.35 9.91
CA PRO A 152 11.42 -12.50 9.91
C PRO A 152 11.12 -11.07 9.50
N SER A 153 11.73 -10.12 10.20
CA SER A 153 11.51 -8.68 10.03
C SER A 153 12.46 -8.02 9.02
N LEU A 154 13.20 -8.80 8.24
CA LEU A 154 14.25 -8.33 7.31
C LEU A 154 13.75 -7.17 6.42
N PRO A 155 14.50 -6.07 6.25
CA PRO A 155 14.15 -5.01 5.30
C PRO A 155 14.30 -5.52 3.85
N MET A 156 13.74 -4.78 2.89
CA MET A 156 14.04 -5.06 1.49
C MET A 156 15.46 -4.55 1.15
N PRO A 157 16.32 -5.34 0.48
CA PRO A 157 17.67 -4.94 0.05
C PRO A 157 17.69 -3.73 -0.85
N VAL A 158 18.54 -2.77 -0.52
CA VAL A 158 18.72 -1.53 -1.28
C VAL A 158 20.07 -0.89 -0.93
N ALA A 159 20.73 -0.29 -1.91
CA ALA A 159 21.95 0.50 -1.71
C ALA A 159 21.63 1.84 -1.02
N ILE A 160 22.48 2.26 -0.08
CA ILE A 160 22.36 3.56 0.60
C ILE A 160 22.43 4.67 -0.46
N ALA A 161 21.55 5.66 -0.35
CA ALA A 161 21.53 6.79 -1.26
C ALA A 161 22.78 7.65 -1.10
N GLU A 162 23.26 8.22 -2.21
CA GLU A 162 24.34 9.19 -2.20
C GLU A 162 23.87 10.52 -1.58
N GLU A 163 24.79 11.26 -0.96
CA GLU A 163 24.47 12.51 -0.26
C GLU A 163 23.92 13.58 -1.21
N GLU A 164 24.45 13.63 -2.43
CA GLU A 164 24.10 14.59 -3.48
C GLU A 164 22.61 14.55 -3.84
N ASP A 165 22.03 13.34 -3.91
CA ASP A 165 20.61 13.14 -4.24
C ASP A 165 19.68 13.65 -3.12
N LEU A 166 20.14 13.60 -1.87
CA LEU A 166 19.37 13.97 -0.66
C LEU A 166 19.50 15.46 -0.33
N LYS A 167 20.62 16.08 -0.73
CA LYS A 167 20.98 17.46 -0.37
C LYS A 167 19.92 18.51 -0.71
N PRO A 168 19.24 18.49 -1.88
CA PRO A 168 18.18 19.46 -2.18
C PRO A 168 17.03 19.42 -1.17
N PHE A 169 16.62 18.22 -0.77
CA PHE A 169 15.54 18.01 0.18
C PHE A 169 15.93 18.45 1.58
N PHE A 170 17.11 18.05 2.04
CA PHE A 170 17.62 18.42 3.36
C PHE A 170 17.79 19.93 3.50
N SER A 171 18.35 20.59 2.49
CA SER A 171 18.51 22.05 2.49
C SER A 171 17.17 22.77 2.55
N HIS A 172 16.15 22.23 1.86
CA HIS A 172 14.79 22.78 1.90
C HIS A 172 14.13 22.61 3.27
N LEU A 173 14.29 21.45 3.91
CA LEU A 173 13.81 21.22 5.28
C LEU A 173 14.45 22.15 6.30
N GLU A 174 15.78 22.33 6.21
CA GLU A 174 16.55 23.20 7.10
C GLU A 174 16.13 24.67 6.97
N ALA A 175 15.68 25.08 5.78
CA ALA A 175 15.11 26.40 5.51
C ALA A 175 13.62 26.54 5.95
N GLY A 176 13.10 25.61 6.75
CA GLY A 176 11.73 25.61 7.28
C GLY A 176 10.74 24.73 6.52
N GLY A 177 11.13 24.18 5.36
CA GLY A 177 10.46 23.08 4.65
C GLY A 177 8.96 23.22 4.47
N ASN A 178 8.52 24.10 3.55
CA ASN A 178 7.11 24.27 3.18
C ASN A 178 6.87 24.03 1.67
N LEU A 179 5.68 24.30 1.14
CA LEU A 179 5.38 24.09 -0.29
C LEU A 179 6.01 25.13 -1.23
N ALA A 180 6.54 26.23 -0.69
CA ALA A 180 7.25 27.25 -1.46
C ALA A 180 8.73 26.86 -1.60
N SER A 181 8.99 25.88 -2.48
CA SER A 181 10.36 25.56 -2.91
C SER A 181 10.69 26.20 -4.25
N PRO A 182 11.88 26.80 -4.42
CA PRO A 182 12.37 27.26 -5.72
C PRO A 182 12.91 26.13 -6.60
N ILE A 183 13.22 24.96 -6.03
CA ILE A 183 13.89 23.85 -6.72
C ILE A 183 12.98 22.63 -6.87
N GLY A 184 12.12 22.36 -5.87
CA GLY A 184 11.21 21.22 -5.91
C GLY A 184 10.09 21.36 -6.96
N SER A 185 9.70 20.25 -7.56
CA SER A 185 8.60 20.17 -8.53
C SER A 185 7.26 20.18 -7.81
N LYS A 186 6.41 21.15 -8.12
CA LYS A 186 5.07 21.25 -7.54
C LYS A 186 4.11 20.27 -8.21
N GLY A 187 3.27 19.63 -7.41
CA GLY A 187 2.30 18.67 -7.90
C GLY A 187 1.13 18.48 -6.95
N LYS A 188 0.34 17.45 -7.24
CA LYS A 188 -0.74 16.97 -6.38
C LYS A 188 -0.66 15.47 -6.21
N GLU A 189 -0.99 14.99 -5.03
CA GLU A 189 -1.08 13.57 -4.74
C GLU A 189 -2.19 12.92 -5.59
N PRO A 190 -1.94 11.79 -6.27
CA PRO A 190 -2.86 11.23 -7.26
C PRO A 190 -4.29 10.90 -6.77
N TYR A 191 -4.46 10.59 -5.49
CA TYR A 191 -5.74 10.10 -4.95
C TYR A 191 -6.52 11.13 -4.15
N TYR A 192 -5.84 12.11 -3.56
CA TYR A 192 -6.46 13.06 -2.63
C TYR A 192 -6.28 14.52 -3.06
N ASP A 193 -5.62 14.73 -4.20
CA ASP A 193 -5.26 16.06 -4.71
C ASP A 193 -4.48 16.92 -3.72
N THR A 194 -3.86 16.30 -2.71
CA THR A 194 -3.05 16.99 -1.69
C THR A 194 -1.91 17.71 -2.40
N PRO A 195 -1.80 19.05 -2.32
CA PRO A 195 -0.68 19.76 -2.92
C PRO A 195 0.63 19.26 -2.32
N LEU A 196 1.64 19.09 -3.17
CA LEU A 196 2.95 18.60 -2.75
C LEU A 196 4.07 19.31 -3.49
N VAL A 197 5.27 19.21 -2.91
CA VAL A 197 6.53 19.53 -3.56
C VAL A 197 7.42 18.30 -3.51
N GLU A 198 7.84 17.85 -4.70
CA GLU A 198 8.64 16.64 -4.90
C GLU A 198 10.06 17.02 -5.34
N PHE A 199 11.04 16.35 -4.73
CA PHE A 199 12.45 16.44 -5.05
C PHE A 199 12.90 15.13 -5.70
N GLU A 200 14.16 15.06 -6.12
CA GLU A 200 14.76 13.81 -6.59
C GLU A 200 14.59 12.69 -5.55
N ARG A 201 14.89 13.00 -4.29
CA ARG A 201 14.56 12.18 -3.13
C ARG A 201 13.82 13.01 -2.10
N GLY A 202 12.59 12.59 -1.78
CA GLY A 202 11.76 13.22 -0.77
C GLY A 202 10.57 13.98 -1.34
N VAL A 203 9.47 13.91 -0.62
CA VAL A 203 8.24 14.67 -0.92
C VAL A 203 7.76 15.34 0.36
N LEU A 204 7.37 16.62 0.25
CA LEU A 204 6.62 17.33 1.29
C LEU A 204 5.20 17.58 0.79
N TYR A 205 4.23 17.29 1.64
CA TYR A 205 2.81 17.48 1.34
C TYR A 205 2.24 18.64 2.16
N ALA A 206 1.18 19.26 1.66
CA ALA A 206 0.45 20.33 2.33
C ALA A 206 -0.07 19.95 3.72
N ASP A 207 -0.31 18.66 3.94
CA ASP A 207 -0.78 18.08 5.19
C ASP A 207 0.36 17.70 6.15
N ALA A 208 1.51 18.39 6.07
CA ALA A 208 2.65 18.24 6.98
C ALA A 208 3.33 16.85 6.97
N ARG A 209 3.07 16.03 5.95
CA ARG A 209 3.84 14.80 5.70
C ARG A 209 5.18 15.10 5.05
N MET A 210 6.22 14.47 5.58
CA MET A 210 7.54 14.35 4.97
C MET A 210 7.76 12.88 4.59
N ASP A 211 7.83 12.58 3.29
CA ASP A 211 7.93 11.22 2.75
C ASP A 211 9.30 10.96 2.12
N LEU A 212 10.08 10.13 2.80
CA LEU A 212 11.34 9.56 2.34
C LEU A 212 11.26 8.03 2.31
N CYS A 213 10.07 7.45 2.08
CA CYS A 213 9.96 6.00 2.02
C CYS A 213 10.79 5.42 0.87
N LYS A 214 11.53 4.34 1.15
CA LYS A 214 12.39 3.62 0.21
C LYS A 214 13.50 4.49 -0.39
N GLN A 215 13.89 5.57 0.30
CA GLN A 215 15.00 6.43 -0.13
C GLN A 215 16.35 5.99 0.43
N VAL A 216 16.36 4.95 1.28
CA VAL A 216 17.56 4.23 1.71
C VAL A 216 18.59 5.15 2.36
N LEU A 217 18.17 5.93 3.35
CA LEU A 217 19.07 6.85 4.03
C LEU A 217 20.23 6.15 4.74
N GLY A 218 19.97 4.93 5.27
CA GLY A 218 20.93 4.22 6.09
C GLY A 218 21.31 4.96 7.38
N PRO A 219 22.22 4.39 8.18
CA PRO A 219 22.78 5.05 9.34
C PRO A 219 23.62 6.30 8.96
N THR A 220 24.09 6.39 7.72
CA THR A 220 24.94 7.48 7.22
C THR A 220 24.23 8.83 7.20
N HIS A 221 22.99 8.89 6.68
CA HIS A 221 22.31 10.15 6.40
C HIS A 221 21.19 10.51 7.38
N ILE A 222 20.76 9.56 8.22
CA ILE A 222 19.69 9.80 9.20
C ILE A 222 20.01 10.94 10.16
N THR A 223 21.27 11.05 10.62
CA THR A 223 21.69 12.16 11.49
C THR A 223 21.49 13.50 10.83
N ARG A 224 21.93 13.64 9.57
CA ARG A 224 21.75 14.89 8.83
C ARG A 224 20.28 15.21 8.61
N LEU A 225 19.44 14.22 8.26
CA LEU A 225 18.00 14.42 8.15
C LEU A 225 17.39 14.95 9.45
N VAL A 226 17.67 14.30 10.58
CA VAL A 226 17.10 14.71 11.89
C VAL A 226 17.59 16.10 12.29
N ASP A 227 18.85 16.44 11.99
CA ASP A 227 19.37 17.80 12.18
C ASP A 227 18.55 18.86 11.42
N THR A 228 18.06 18.56 10.21
CA THR A 228 17.19 19.49 9.47
C THR A 228 15.83 19.72 10.12
N LEU A 229 15.38 18.81 10.98
CA LEU A 229 14.11 18.94 11.69
C LEU A 229 14.19 19.88 12.90
N GLU A 230 15.39 20.19 13.39
CA GLU A 230 15.58 21.10 14.54
C GLU A 230 15.07 22.52 14.20
N THR A 231 15.25 22.95 12.94
CA THR A 231 14.75 24.25 12.43
C THR A 231 13.41 24.14 11.71
N ASN A 232 12.89 22.93 11.50
CA ASN A 232 11.62 22.71 10.82
C ASN A 232 10.46 22.66 11.83
N GLU A 233 9.43 23.48 11.60
CA GLU A 233 8.19 23.48 12.39
C GLU A 233 6.97 23.02 11.56
N PHE A 234 7.17 22.74 10.28
CA PHE A 234 6.10 22.34 9.36
C PHE A 234 5.78 20.85 9.47
N VAL A 235 6.79 20.00 9.55
CA VAL A 235 6.61 18.53 9.51
C VAL A 235 5.98 18.02 10.80
N ARG A 236 4.91 17.24 10.65
CA ARG A 236 4.22 16.55 11.75
C ARG A 236 4.07 15.05 11.55
N HIS A 237 4.20 14.59 10.31
CA HIS A 237 4.14 13.17 9.98
C HIS A 237 5.44 12.77 9.29
N PHE A 238 6.24 11.97 9.99
CA PHE A 238 7.58 11.56 9.60
C PHE A 238 7.54 10.17 8.94
N LEU A 239 7.63 10.12 7.61
CA LEU A 239 7.52 8.88 6.84
C LEU A 239 8.88 8.43 6.33
N LEU A 240 9.43 7.42 7.01
CA LEU A 240 10.73 6.87 6.74
C LEU A 240 10.66 5.35 6.54
N GLY A 241 9.67 4.87 5.79
CA GLY A 241 9.49 3.44 5.55
C GLY A 241 10.60 2.83 4.67
N ASN A 242 11.22 1.73 5.10
CA ASN A 242 12.23 0.96 4.40
C ASN A 242 13.52 1.75 4.06
N ASN A 243 14.14 2.34 5.10
CA ASN A 243 15.34 3.16 5.00
C ASN A 243 16.57 2.62 5.75
N ILE A 244 16.45 1.44 6.39
CA ILE A 244 17.58 0.72 7.00
C ILE A 244 18.44 1.57 7.96
N ILE A 245 17.83 2.45 8.74
CA ILE A 245 18.58 3.37 9.63
C ILE A 245 19.26 2.68 10.82
N GLY A 246 18.84 1.45 11.13
CA GLY A 246 19.42 0.62 12.19
C GLY A 246 19.24 1.19 13.60
N PRO A 247 19.89 0.56 14.59
CA PRO A 247 19.88 1.02 15.97
C PRO A 247 20.47 2.43 16.15
N VAL A 248 21.43 2.82 15.31
CA VAL A 248 22.06 4.16 15.30
C VAL A 248 21.02 5.23 14.98
N GLY A 249 20.26 5.05 13.91
CA GLY A 249 19.21 6.00 13.53
C GLY A 249 18.09 6.07 14.56
N ALA A 250 17.70 4.95 15.16
CA ALA A 250 16.72 4.93 16.24
C ALA A 250 17.20 5.75 17.45
N ALA A 251 18.47 5.62 17.83
CA ALA A 251 19.06 6.41 18.91
C ALA A 251 19.05 7.92 18.59
N ARG A 252 19.43 8.31 17.37
CA ARG A 252 19.43 9.72 16.94
C ARG A 252 18.04 10.34 16.92
N ILE A 253 17.01 9.59 16.49
CA ILE A 253 15.62 10.02 16.56
C ILE A 253 15.18 10.18 18.03
N ALA A 254 15.56 9.24 18.90
CA ALA A 254 15.25 9.32 20.32
C ALA A 254 15.89 10.54 20.99
N GLU A 255 17.12 10.90 20.61
CA GLU A 255 17.79 12.12 21.09
C GLU A 255 17.04 13.39 20.68
N PHE A 256 16.56 13.46 19.43
CA PHE A 256 15.69 14.55 18.99
C PHE A 256 14.41 14.63 19.81
N CYS A 257 13.75 13.49 20.06
CA CYS A 257 12.50 13.45 20.82
C CYS A 257 12.70 13.72 22.32
N LYS A 258 13.91 13.63 22.87
CA LYS A 258 14.20 13.95 24.28
C LYS A 258 14.43 15.44 24.52
N ASP A 259 14.78 16.19 23.48
CA ASP A 259 15.01 17.62 23.62
C ASP A 259 13.67 18.35 23.81
N GLU A 260 13.56 19.11 24.90
CA GLU A 260 12.35 19.85 25.27
C GLU A 260 11.88 20.82 24.17
N ARG A 261 12.78 21.26 23.29
CA ARG A 261 12.43 22.13 22.15
C ARG A 261 11.69 21.37 21.04
N PHE A 262 11.87 20.06 20.95
CA PHE A 262 11.53 19.23 19.79
C PHE A 262 10.53 18.11 20.10
N LYS A 263 10.43 17.68 21.36
CA LYS A 263 9.74 16.45 21.81
C LYS A 263 8.28 16.31 21.36
N ASP A 264 7.57 17.42 21.21
CA ASP A 264 6.15 17.43 20.84
C ASP A 264 5.89 18.00 19.42
N ARG A 265 6.80 17.75 18.47
CA ARG A 265 6.63 18.18 17.06
C ARG A 265 5.98 17.16 16.14
N ILE A 266 6.22 15.86 16.36
CA ILE A 266 5.85 14.80 15.41
C ILE A 266 4.72 13.96 15.99
N GLU A 267 3.58 13.97 15.31
CA GLU A 267 2.37 13.23 15.68
C GLU A 267 2.41 11.78 15.17
N THR A 268 2.96 11.58 13.97
CA THR A 268 3.02 10.28 13.30
C THR A 268 4.44 9.87 12.96
N TRP A 269 4.85 8.74 13.53
CA TRP A 269 6.14 8.10 13.26
C TRP A 269 5.93 6.87 12.38
N TYR A 270 6.23 6.98 11.09
CA TYR A 270 6.21 5.85 10.17
C TYR A 270 7.63 5.32 9.93
N LEU A 271 8.04 4.38 10.77
CA LEU A 271 9.40 3.82 10.85
C LEU A 271 9.44 2.34 10.41
N ALA A 272 8.53 1.91 9.54
CA ALA A 272 8.48 0.54 9.05
C ALA A 272 9.77 0.14 8.29
N GLY A 273 10.30 -1.07 8.48
CA GLY A 273 11.41 -1.60 7.66
C GLY A 273 12.77 -0.93 7.90
N ASN A 274 13.11 -0.62 9.14
CA ASN A 274 14.29 0.19 9.46
C ASN A 274 15.41 -0.53 10.21
N CYS A 275 15.30 -1.84 10.43
CA CYS A 275 16.26 -2.60 11.24
C CYS A 275 16.39 -2.06 12.67
N ILE A 276 15.31 -1.53 13.24
CA ILE A 276 15.28 -1.08 14.63
C ILE A 276 15.19 -2.32 15.51
N ASP A 277 16.25 -2.59 16.27
CA ASP A 277 16.30 -3.70 17.22
C ASP A 277 15.59 -3.37 18.54
N ALA A 278 15.55 -4.34 19.45
CA ALA A 278 14.95 -4.18 20.78
C ALA A 278 15.56 -2.99 21.57
N VAL A 279 16.87 -2.79 21.46
CA VAL A 279 17.59 -1.73 22.18
C VAL A 279 17.24 -0.35 21.61
N GLY A 280 17.29 -0.20 20.29
CA GLY A 280 16.91 1.02 19.58
C GLY A 280 15.44 1.38 19.82
N PHE A 281 14.55 0.39 19.78
CA PHE A 281 13.14 0.58 20.12
C PHE A 281 12.94 1.03 21.57
N GLY A 282 13.67 0.44 22.53
CA GLY A 282 13.64 0.88 23.92
C GLY A 282 14.00 2.36 24.09
N LYS A 283 14.99 2.87 23.35
CA LYS A 283 15.37 4.29 23.35
C LYS A 283 14.26 5.19 22.81
N LEU A 284 13.60 4.78 21.72
CA LEU A 284 12.46 5.51 21.14
C LEU A 284 11.31 5.58 22.14
N VAL A 285 10.92 4.44 22.73
CA VAL A 285 9.87 4.40 23.76
C VAL A 285 10.20 5.32 24.92
N ASP A 286 11.43 5.29 25.44
CA ASP A 286 11.85 6.16 26.53
C ASP A 286 11.79 7.67 26.16
N SER A 287 11.87 8.00 24.88
CA SER A 287 11.72 9.38 24.39
C SER A 287 10.28 9.82 24.11
N TRP A 288 9.35 8.88 23.88
CA TRP A 288 7.95 9.18 23.60
C TRP A 288 7.04 9.15 24.84
N LYS A 289 7.51 8.56 25.94
CA LYS A 289 6.78 8.56 27.22
C LYS A 289 6.39 9.99 27.63
N GLY A 290 5.11 10.17 27.91
CA GLY A 290 4.53 11.44 28.31
C GLY A 290 4.27 12.42 27.17
N SER A 291 4.62 12.10 25.92
CA SER A 291 4.31 12.99 24.79
C SER A 291 2.80 13.09 24.59
N GLU A 292 2.31 14.32 24.49
CA GLU A 292 0.89 14.60 24.25
C GLU A 292 0.54 14.63 22.76
N VAL A 293 1.53 14.62 21.86
CA VAL A 293 1.27 14.72 20.41
C VAL A 293 1.41 13.39 19.67
N VAL A 294 2.15 12.41 20.20
CA VAL A 294 2.33 11.13 19.49
C VAL A 294 1.02 10.36 19.49
N THR A 295 0.41 10.25 18.31
CA THR A 295 -0.85 9.50 18.14
C THR A 295 -0.65 8.19 17.39
N ASN A 296 0.33 8.12 16.48
CA ASN A 296 0.45 7.03 15.53
C ASN A 296 1.91 6.56 15.40
N VAL A 297 2.17 5.30 15.72
CA VAL A 297 3.50 4.69 15.62
C VAL A 297 3.44 3.44 14.75
N TRP A 298 4.27 3.40 13.72
CA TRP A 298 4.32 2.28 12.77
C TRP A 298 5.71 1.67 12.69
N LEU A 299 5.83 0.44 13.17
CA LEU A 299 7.10 -0.25 13.36
C LEU A 299 7.18 -1.56 12.57
N LYS A 300 6.26 -1.79 11.64
CA LYS A 300 6.22 -2.96 10.76
C LYS A 300 7.60 -3.35 10.25
N ARG A 301 7.97 -4.64 10.31
CA ARG A 301 9.26 -5.16 9.83
C ARG A 301 10.47 -4.48 10.50
N ASN A 302 10.47 -4.50 11.83
CA ASN A 302 11.66 -4.19 12.64
C ASN A 302 11.89 -5.36 13.62
N PRO A 303 13.12 -5.81 13.85
CA PRO A 303 13.43 -6.95 14.73
C PRO A 303 13.31 -6.56 16.20
N LEU A 304 12.08 -6.33 16.67
CA LEU A 304 11.83 -5.94 18.05
C LEU A 304 12.07 -7.10 19.01
N MET A 305 11.82 -8.33 18.58
CA MET A 305 12.04 -9.55 19.36
C MET A 305 11.14 -9.64 20.61
N PRO A 306 11.00 -10.82 21.25
CA PRO A 306 10.12 -10.98 22.40
C PRO A 306 10.49 -10.13 23.62
N GLU A 307 11.77 -9.78 23.77
CA GLU A 307 12.29 -8.98 24.88
C GLU A 307 11.74 -7.54 24.87
N SER A 308 11.28 -7.06 23.72
CA SER A 308 10.64 -5.74 23.59
C SER A 308 9.22 -5.68 24.15
N ALA A 309 8.61 -6.79 24.55
CA ALA A 309 7.23 -6.83 25.03
C ALA A 309 6.97 -5.82 26.18
N GLY A 310 7.89 -5.73 27.15
CA GLY A 310 7.79 -4.75 28.23
C GLY A 310 7.84 -3.30 27.74
N LYS A 311 8.65 -3.00 26.72
CA LYS A 311 8.71 -1.67 26.10
C LYS A 311 7.46 -1.33 25.29
N VAL A 312 6.83 -2.31 24.66
CA VAL A 312 5.52 -2.11 24.02
C VAL A 312 4.45 -1.77 25.07
N VAL A 313 4.43 -2.47 26.22
CA VAL A 313 3.53 -2.13 27.33
C VAL A 313 3.80 -0.71 27.83
N GLU A 314 5.06 -0.36 28.08
CA GLU A 314 5.43 0.99 28.50
C GLU A 314 4.96 2.07 27.52
N LEU A 315 5.10 1.83 26.21
CA LEU A 315 4.64 2.74 25.16
C LEU A 315 3.12 2.96 25.23
N ILE A 316 2.34 1.87 25.31
CA ILE A 316 0.88 1.93 25.33
C ILE A 316 0.35 2.61 26.61
N LEU A 317 0.95 2.31 27.76
CA LEU A 317 0.48 2.83 29.05
C LEU A 317 0.89 4.28 29.32
N ASN A 318 2.00 4.75 28.74
CA ASN A 318 2.60 6.06 29.08
C ASN A 318 2.59 7.06 27.92
N THR A 319 1.88 6.80 26.83
CA THR A 319 1.70 7.76 25.72
C THR A 319 0.22 8.10 25.60
N PRO A 320 -0.25 9.18 26.26
CA PRO A 320 -1.67 9.40 26.54
C PRO A 320 -2.56 9.55 25.31
N ASN A 321 -2.00 9.88 24.14
CA ASN A 321 -2.74 10.06 22.90
C ASN A 321 -2.44 9.00 21.83
N LEU A 322 -1.70 7.93 22.15
CA LEU A 322 -1.40 6.85 21.21
C LEU A 322 -2.68 6.10 20.80
N ARG A 323 -3.16 6.34 19.57
CA ARG A 323 -4.36 5.73 19.00
C ARG A 323 -4.05 4.51 18.14
N THR A 324 -2.94 4.53 17.41
CA THR A 324 -2.62 3.51 16.41
C THR A 324 -1.19 3.00 16.59
N LEU A 325 -1.04 1.69 16.72
CA LEU A 325 0.25 1.01 16.84
C LEU A 325 0.36 -0.15 15.85
N ASP A 326 1.33 -0.10 14.94
CA ASP A 326 1.63 -1.19 14.01
C ASP A 326 2.90 -1.94 14.43
N LEU A 327 2.72 -3.24 14.70
CA LEU A 327 3.74 -4.23 15.08
C LEU A 327 3.72 -5.43 14.12
N ASP A 328 3.28 -5.25 12.87
CA ASP A 328 3.34 -6.30 11.85
C ASP A 328 4.76 -6.83 11.67
N GLN A 329 4.95 -8.16 11.69
CA GLN A 329 6.24 -8.80 11.43
C GLN A 329 7.40 -8.22 12.25
N THR A 330 7.22 -8.10 13.56
CA THR A 330 8.26 -7.58 14.47
C THR A 330 8.91 -8.66 15.35
N GLU A 331 8.68 -9.94 15.03
CA GLU A 331 9.28 -11.09 15.74
C GLU A 331 9.03 -11.09 17.26
N LEU A 332 7.91 -10.52 17.70
CA LEU A 332 7.53 -10.46 19.13
C LEU A 332 7.28 -11.85 19.74
N SER A 333 7.02 -12.86 18.92
CA SER A 333 6.59 -14.21 19.28
C SER A 333 5.24 -14.30 19.98
N ASP A 334 4.71 -15.53 20.10
CA ASP A 334 3.54 -15.83 20.93
C ASP A 334 3.72 -15.34 22.39
N ALA A 335 4.88 -15.57 22.99
CA ALA A 335 5.14 -15.21 24.38
C ALA A 335 5.22 -13.69 24.62
N GLY A 336 5.84 -12.95 23.69
CA GLY A 336 5.92 -11.49 23.80
C GLY A 336 4.56 -10.83 23.59
N VAL A 337 3.74 -11.31 22.64
CA VAL A 337 2.37 -10.81 22.48
C VAL A 337 1.50 -11.18 23.68
N ALA A 338 1.63 -12.39 24.24
CA ALA A 338 0.93 -12.77 25.46
C ALA A 338 1.26 -11.82 26.62
N THR A 339 2.55 -11.54 26.84
CA THR A 339 3.03 -10.61 27.87
C THR A 339 2.40 -9.21 27.72
N ILE A 340 2.32 -8.71 26.49
CA ILE A 340 1.69 -7.40 26.20
C ILE A 340 0.23 -7.43 26.64
N PHE A 341 -0.57 -8.36 26.12
CA PHE A 341 -2.01 -8.36 26.35
C PHE A 341 -2.41 -8.77 27.76
N GLU A 342 -1.61 -9.58 28.47
CA GLU A 342 -1.81 -9.85 29.89
C GLU A 342 -1.66 -8.58 30.73
N ALA A 343 -0.66 -7.75 30.42
CA ALA A 343 -0.47 -6.47 31.11
C ALA A 343 -1.61 -5.50 30.79
N LEU A 344 -2.05 -5.41 29.53
CA LEU A 344 -3.19 -4.57 29.14
C LEU A 344 -4.51 -5.03 29.79
N ALA A 345 -4.73 -6.35 29.91
CA ALA A 345 -5.91 -6.90 30.57
C ALA A 345 -5.98 -6.58 32.07
N LYS A 346 -4.82 -6.48 32.73
CA LYS A 346 -4.69 -6.11 34.15
C LYS A 346 -4.75 -4.61 34.40
N HIS A 347 -4.69 -3.79 33.35
CA HIS A 347 -4.74 -2.34 33.48
C HIS A 347 -6.18 -1.88 33.78
N ASP A 348 -6.33 -1.04 34.81
CA ASP A 348 -7.61 -0.65 35.42
C ASP A 348 -8.14 0.71 34.92
N LYS A 349 -7.49 1.28 33.89
CA LYS A 349 -7.91 2.55 33.27
C LYS A 349 -8.13 2.38 31.78
N GLU A 350 -8.93 3.28 31.23
CA GLU A 350 -9.13 3.32 29.78
C GLU A 350 -7.82 3.66 29.06
N LEU A 351 -7.48 2.86 28.04
CA LEU A 351 -6.34 3.09 27.18
C LEU A 351 -6.73 3.94 25.96
N PRO A 352 -5.85 4.84 25.48
CA PRO A 352 -6.13 5.64 24.28
C PRO A 352 -6.11 4.81 23.00
N LEU A 353 -5.45 3.64 23.02
CA LEU A 353 -5.27 2.76 21.88
C LEU A 353 -6.61 2.36 21.26
N ARG A 354 -6.72 2.52 19.93
CA ARG A 354 -7.91 2.17 19.13
C ARG A 354 -7.59 1.15 18.05
N ASN A 355 -6.39 1.17 17.46
CA ASN A 355 -6.01 0.23 16.41
C ASN A 355 -4.65 -0.40 16.70
N ILE A 356 -4.59 -1.73 16.60
CA ILE A 356 -3.33 -2.47 16.73
C ILE A 356 -3.16 -3.48 15.59
N TYR A 357 -2.00 -3.43 14.93
CA TYR A 357 -1.61 -4.35 13.86
C TYR A 357 -0.55 -5.33 14.38
N LEU A 358 -0.81 -6.63 14.22
CA LEU A 358 -0.06 -7.76 14.76
C LEU A 358 0.03 -8.89 13.72
N ASN A 359 0.03 -8.57 12.43
CA ASN A 359 0.09 -9.60 11.40
C ASN A 359 1.46 -10.30 11.43
N ALA A 360 1.47 -11.63 11.39
CA ALA A 360 2.68 -12.45 11.37
C ALA A 360 3.71 -12.17 12.49
N THR A 361 3.22 -11.99 13.72
CA THR A 361 4.04 -11.80 14.93
C THR A 361 4.26 -13.09 15.71
N GLY A 362 3.59 -14.19 15.35
CA GLY A 362 3.73 -15.50 16.00
C GLY A 362 2.58 -15.87 16.93
N ILE A 363 1.46 -15.14 16.90
CA ILE A 363 0.30 -15.38 17.79
C ILE A 363 -0.22 -16.81 17.64
N SER A 364 -0.21 -17.54 18.74
CA SER A 364 -0.81 -18.87 18.90
C SER A 364 -1.70 -18.88 20.14
N THR A 365 -1.80 -19.99 20.85
CA THR A 365 -2.76 -20.18 21.95
C THR A 365 -2.51 -19.23 23.14
N SER A 366 -1.26 -18.98 23.54
CA SER A 366 -0.96 -18.13 24.70
C SER A 366 -1.36 -16.68 24.45
N ALA A 367 -0.88 -16.10 23.34
CA ALA A 367 -1.26 -14.75 22.94
C ALA A 367 -2.77 -14.64 22.68
N SER A 368 -3.40 -15.65 22.08
CA SER A 368 -4.85 -15.68 21.88
C SER A 368 -5.64 -15.60 23.19
N THR A 369 -5.17 -16.29 24.24
CA THR A 369 -5.77 -16.26 25.58
C THR A 369 -5.62 -14.88 26.22
N ALA A 370 -4.44 -14.27 26.11
CA ALA A 370 -4.18 -12.93 26.62
C ALA A 370 -5.00 -11.86 25.88
N ILE A 371 -5.06 -11.94 24.55
CA ILE A 371 -5.90 -11.07 23.71
C ILE A 371 -7.37 -11.21 24.09
N ALA A 372 -7.87 -12.43 24.27
CA ALA A 372 -9.24 -12.68 24.69
C ALA A 372 -9.56 -12.04 26.05
N SER A 373 -8.63 -12.15 27.01
CA SER A 373 -8.76 -11.54 28.33
C SER A 373 -8.84 -10.01 28.25
N PHE A 374 -8.00 -9.39 27.41
CA PHE A 374 -8.07 -7.94 27.18
C PHE A 374 -9.35 -7.52 26.46
N LEU A 375 -9.79 -8.26 25.43
CA LEU A 375 -11.04 -7.97 24.71
C LEU A 375 -12.27 -8.02 25.61
N ALA A 376 -12.26 -8.86 26.66
CA ALA A 376 -13.30 -8.96 27.67
C ALA A 376 -13.20 -7.88 28.77
N SER A 377 -12.10 -7.14 28.86
CA SER A 377 -11.94 -6.06 29.84
C SER A 377 -12.88 -4.89 29.53
N PRO A 378 -13.54 -4.29 30.55
CA PRO A 378 -14.37 -3.10 30.36
C PRO A 378 -13.58 -1.87 29.88
N HIS A 379 -12.25 -1.89 30.04
CA HIS A 379 -11.34 -0.83 29.63
C HIS A 379 -10.85 -0.97 28.18
N CYS A 380 -11.17 -2.08 27.51
CA CYS A 380 -10.82 -2.26 26.11
C CYS A 380 -11.69 -1.36 25.22
N LYS A 381 -11.02 -0.49 24.46
CA LYS A 381 -11.62 0.41 23.47
C LYS A 381 -11.08 0.17 22.07
N LEU A 382 -10.50 -1.01 21.81
CA LEU A 382 -10.01 -1.34 20.48
C LEU A 382 -11.16 -1.31 19.47
N GLU A 383 -10.95 -0.57 18.39
CA GLU A 383 -11.79 -0.50 17.21
C GLU A 383 -11.24 -1.40 16.09
N GLY A 384 -9.92 -1.58 16.02
CA GLY A 384 -9.26 -2.38 14.98
C GLY A 384 -8.25 -3.36 15.56
N LEU A 385 -8.45 -4.65 15.29
CA LEU A 385 -7.50 -5.73 15.60
C LEU A 385 -7.14 -6.48 14.32
N TYR A 386 -5.87 -6.40 13.92
CA TYR A 386 -5.35 -7.06 12.71
C TYR A 386 -4.29 -8.09 13.09
N MET A 387 -4.57 -9.37 12.89
CA MET A 387 -3.70 -10.48 13.34
C MET A 387 -3.64 -11.62 12.31
N SER A 388 -3.73 -11.30 11.03
CA SER A 388 -3.60 -12.25 9.94
C SER A 388 -2.20 -12.87 9.86
N ASN A 389 -2.09 -14.05 9.23
CA ASN A 389 -0.83 -14.80 9.07
C ASN A 389 -0.15 -15.19 10.39
N ASN A 390 -0.94 -15.54 11.42
CA ASN A 390 -0.44 -16.03 12.69
C ASN A 390 -0.83 -17.50 12.93
N PRO A 391 -0.02 -18.32 13.62
CA PRO A 391 -0.32 -19.71 13.99
C PRO A 391 -1.42 -19.86 15.07
N ILE A 392 -2.56 -19.18 14.93
CA ILE A 392 -3.66 -19.19 15.93
C ILE A 392 -4.25 -20.59 16.06
N GLY A 393 -4.58 -21.22 14.92
CA GLY A 393 -5.06 -22.60 14.88
C GLY A 393 -6.35 -22.86 15.66
N PRO A 394 -6.67 -24.14 15.91
CA PRO A 394 -7.90 -24.51 16.61
C PRO A 394 -7.98 -23.99 18.04
N ASP A 395 -6.93 -24.20 18.85
CA ASP A 395 -6.95 -23.87 20.28
C ASP A 395 -6.98 -22.35 20.50
N GLY A 396 -6.18 -21.59 19.76
CA GLY A 396 -6.21 -20.14 19.81
C GLY A 396 -7.58 -19.56 19.40
N ALA A 397 -8.25 -20.16 18.40
CA ALA A 397 -9.59 -19.73 17.99
C ALA A 397 -10.66 -19.96 19.07
N VAL A 398 -10.56 -21.07 19.82
CA VAL A 398 -11.43 -21.33 20.98
C VAL A 398 -11.23 -20.23 22.02
N GLU A 399 -10.00 -19.90 22.37
CA GLU A 399 -9.72 -18.87 23.37
C GLU A 399 -10.18 -17.47 22.92
N LEU A 400 -9.87 -17.08 21.68
CA LEU A 400 -10.31 -15.80 21.10
C LEU A 400 -11.83 -15.65 21.12
N SER A 401 -12.58 -16.72 20.82
CA SER A 401 -14.04 -16.67 20.81
C SER A 401 -14.64 -16.23 22.15
N LYS A 402 -14.02 -16.62 23.28
CA LYS A 402 -14.47 -16.24 24.64
C LYS A 402 -14.42 -14.72 24.85
N GLY A 403 -13.34 -14.08 24.39
CA GLY A 403 -13.16 -12.63 24.49
C GLY A 403 -14.04 -11.85 23.51
N LEU A 404 -14.18 -12.35 22.28
CA LEU A 404 -14.98 -11.70 21.24
C LEU A 404 -16.47 -11.60 21.60
N VAL A 405 -17.02 -12.59 22.31
CA VAL A 405 -18.41 -12.54 22.83
C VAL A 405 -18.61 -11.36 23.79
N GLN A 406 -17.61 -11.04 24.61
CA GLN A 406 -17.69 -9.98 25.61
C GLN A 406 -17.39 -8.60 25.04
N ASN A 407 -16.54 -8.52 24.01
CA ASN A 407 -16.20 -7.25 23.38
C ASN A 407 -17.43 -6.58 22.74
N LYS A 408 -17.45 -5.24 22.80
CA LYS A 408 -18.50 -4.39 22.21
C LYS A 408 -17.94 -3.17 21.48
N SER A 409 -16.62 -3.07 21.31
CA SER A 409 -15.95 -1.88 20.77
C SER A 409 -15.40 -2.09 19.35
N LEU A 410 -15.10 -3.34 18.96
CA LEU A 410 -14.46 -3.62 17.69
C LEU A 410 -15.33 -3.18 16.51
N LEU A 411 -14.69 -2.47 15.58
CA LEU A 411 -15.23 -2.10 14.27
C LEU A 411 -14.67 -3.01 13.18
N ARG A 412 -13.41 -3.45 13.32
CA ARG A 412 -12.64 -4.18 12.30
C ARG A 412 -11.86 -5.33 12.93
N LEU A 413 -12.05 -6.53 12.41
CA LEU A 413 -11.27 -7.71 12.76
C LEU A 413 -10.68 -8.36 11.49
N SER A 414 -9.37 -8.57 11.49
CA SER A 414 -8.66 -9.31 10.44
C SER A 414 -7.92 -10.51 11.04
N ILE A 415 -8.30 -11.72 10.61
CA ILE A 415 -7.77 -13.01 11.07
C ILE A 415 -7.57 -13.97 9.87
N SER A 416 -7.18 -13.42 8.73
CA SER A 416 -6.91 -14.19 7.51
C SER A 416 -5.69 -15.08 7.69
N SER A 417 -5.69 -16.27 7.08
CA SER A 417 -4.54 -17.19 7.11
C SER A 417 -4.00 -17.42 8.52
N ALA A 418 -4.92 -17.74 9.42
CA ALA A 418 -4.69 -18.05 10.82
C ALA A 418 -4.72 -19.56 11.11
N GLY A 419 -4.73 -20.38 10.05
CA GLY A 419 -4.84 -21.84 10.14
C GLY A 419 -6.19 -22.35 10.65
N LEU A 420 -7.28 -21.61 10.40
CA LEU A 420 -8.63 -21.99 10.84
C LEU A 420 -9.27 -23.02 9.93
N SER A 421 -10.05 -23.93 10.50
CA SER A 421 -10.94 -24.85 9.78
C SER A 421 -12.41 -24.43 9.99
N SER A 422 -13.36 -25.06 9.29
CA SER A 422 -14.79 -24.72 9.43
C SER A 422 -15.32 -24.77 10.88
N PRO A 423 -15.01 -25.78 11.71
CA PRO A 423 -15.46 -25.81 13.10
C PRO A 423 -14.91 -24.63 13.92
N THR A 424 -13.64 -24.30 13.76
CA THR A 424 -12.99 -23.25 14.59
C THR A 424 -13.35 -21.86 14.10
N ALA A 425 -13.46 -21.64 12.79
CA ALA A 425 -14.00 -20.40 12.23
C ALA A 425 -15.48 -20.19 12.61
N SER A 426 -16.27 -21.26 12.75
CA SER A 426 -17.66 -21.17 13.22
C SER A 426 -17.77 -20.57 14.62
N LEU A 427 -16.82 -20.89 15.53
CA LEU A 427 -16.77 -20.28 16.86
C LEU A 427 -16.56 -18.75 16.77
N ILE A 428 -15.72 -18.30 15.84
CA ILE A 428 -15.49 -16.87 15.62
C ILE A 428 -16.75 -16.19 15.08
N PHE A 429 -17.43 -16.78 14.08
CA PHE A 429 -18.69 -16.22 13.57
C PHE A 429 -19.78 -16.17 14.64
N GLN A 430 -19.92 -17.23 15.45
CA GLN A 430 -20.87 -17.28 16.55
C GLN A 430 -20.57 -16.21 17.60
N ALA A 431 -19.30 -16.03 17.98
CA ALA A 431 -18.89 -15.02 18.94
C ALA A 431 -19.18 -13.58 18.47
N LEU A 432 -19.11 -13.32 17.16
CA LEU A 432 -19.37 -12.02 16.56
C LEU A 432 -20.83 -11.78 16.16
N THR A 433 -21.68 -12.81 16.25
CA THR A 433 -23.10 -12.70 15.89
C THR A 433 -23.79 -11.72 16.84
N GLY A 434 -24.43 -10.69 16.30
CA GLY A 434 -25.05 -9.64 17.12
C GLY A 434 -24.07 -8.63 17.71
N HIS A 435 -22.81 -8.62 17.26
CA HIS A 435 -21.84 -7.62 17.74
C HIS A 435 -22.32 -6.20 17.37
N PRO A 436 -22.39 -5.26 18.33
CA PRO A 436 -23.13 -4.01 18.15
C PRO A 436 -22.46 -3.03 17.16
N THR A 437 -21.14 -3.11 17.02
CA THR A 437 -20.36 -2.11 16.27
C THR A 437 -19.52 -2.71 15.14
N LEU A 438 -19.52 -4.04 14.94
CA LEU A 438 -18.59 -4.66 14.01
C LEU A 438 -19.01 -4.34 12.57
N THR A 439 -18.13 -3.66 11.84
CA THR A 439 -18.35 -3.27 10.44
C THR A 439 -17.62 -4.15 9.44
N THR A 440 -16.49 -4.74 9.85
CA THR A 440 -15.56 -5.44 8.94
C THR A 440 -15.04 -6.70 9.58
N LEU A 441 -15.23 -7.82 8.87
CA LEU A 441 -14.57 -9.09 9.16
C LEU A 441 -13.83 -9.59 7.92
N GLU A 442 -12.52 -9.82 8.07
CA GLU A 442 -11.69 -10.48 7.08
C GLU A 442 -11.11 -11.78 7.67
N ILE A 443 -11.58 -12.93 7.19
CA ILE A 443 -11.24 -14.26 7.71
C ILE A 443 -10.81 -15.23 6.59
N GLY A 444 -10.73 -14.77 5.34
CA GLY A 444 -10.26 -15.58 4.22
C GLY A 444 -8.76 -15.88 4.24
N GLN A 445 -8.14 -15.81 3.07
CA GLN A 445 -6.70 -16.01 2.92
C GLN A 445 -6.00 -14.69 2.59
N ALA A 446 -4.85 -14.45 3.22
CA ALA A 446 -3.98 -13.33 2.88
C ALA A 446 -3.09 -13.66 1.68
N TYR A 447 -2.80 -12.66 0.84
CA TYR A 447 -1.89 -12.84 -0.30
C TYR A 447 -0.48 -13.27 0.13
N ALA A 448 0.02 -12.68 1.23
CA ALA A 448 1.36 -12.94 1.76
C ALA A 448 1.52 -14.30 2.48
N THR A 449 0.48 -15.15 2.53
CA THR A 449 0.52 -16.38 3.33
C THR A 449 1.72 -17.27 3.01
N LYS A 450 2.01 -17.49 1.72
CA LYS A 450 3.14 -18.33 1.33
C LYS A 450 4.48 -17.67 1.71
N ASP A 451 4.61 -16.37 1.44
CA ASP A 451 5.86 -15.64 1.66
C ASP A 451 6.21 -15.51 3.14
N LEU A 452 5.19 -15.52 4.01
CA LEU A 452 5.31 -15.50 5.47
C LEU A 452 5.24 -16.88 6.10
N GLU A 453 5.26 -17.94 5.27
CA GLU A 453 5.12 -19.33 5.70
C GLU A 453 3.90 -19.61 6.60
N GLY A 454 2.85 -18.81 6.46
CA GLY A 454 1.60 -18.92 7.22
C GLY A 454 0.76 -20.14 6.81
N ARG A 455 -0.41 -20.30 7.45
CA ARG A 455 -1.36 -21.38 7.14
C ARG A 455 -2.67 -20.80 6.67
N TYR A 456 -3.11 -21.21 5.48
CA TYR A 456 -4.39 -20.76 4.95
C TYR A 456 -5.53 -21.17 5.88
N ASN A 457 -6.52 -20.29 6.06
CA ASN A 457 -7.82 -20.70 6.58
C ASN A 457 -8.48 -21.58 5.52
N PHE A 458 -8.99 -22.74 5.92
CA PHE A 458 -9.62 -23.73 5.03
C PHE A 458 -11.08 -23.91 5.42
N LEU A 459 -11.94 -23.07 4.83
CA LEU A 459 -13.38 -23.07 5.11
C LEU A 459 -14.12 -23.89 4.06
N THR A 460 -15.09 -24.66 4.52
CA THR A 460 -15.92 -25.57 3.73
C THR A 460 -17.40 -25.25 3.96
N THR A 461 -18.28 -25.99 3.27
CA THR A 461 -19.74 -25.92 3.45
C THR A 461 -20.21 -26.09 4.90
N ALA A 462 -19.41 -26.74 5.76
CA ALA A 462 -19.71 -26.90 7.18
C ALA A 462 -19.76 -25.57 7.96
N SER A 463 -19.13 -24.50 7.47
CA SER A 463 -19.15 -23.18 8.12
C SER A 463 -20.36 -22.30 7.75
N ILE A 464 -21.14 -22.71 6.73
CA ILE A 464 -22.22 -21.91 6.16
C ILE A 464 -23.29 -21.51 7.19
N PRO A 465 -23.81 -22.41 8.05
CA PRO A 465 -24.85 -22.02 9.01
C PRO A 465 -24.42 -20.90 9.96
N SER A 466 -23.16 -20.94 10.42
CA SER A 466 -22.60 -19.91 11.30
C SER A 466 -22.40 -18.59 10.54
N ILE A 467 -21.92 -18.66 9.30
CA ILE A 467 -21.73 -17.48 8.44
C ILE A 467 -23.07 -16.79 8.15
N THR A 468 -24.09 -17.54 7.74
CA THR A 468 -25.40 -16.97 7.41
C THR A 468 -26.09 -16.38 8.64
N THR A 469 -26.00 -17.05 9.79
CA THR A 469 -26.50 -16.53 11.08
C THR A 469 -25.79 -15.24 11.46
N PHE A 470 -24.46 -15.19 11.33
CA PHE A 470 -23.68 -13.98 11.60
C PHE A 470 -24.11 -12.82 10.68
N MET A 471 -24.24 -13.06 9.38
CA MET A 471 -24.64 -12.03 8.40
C MET A 471 -26.05 -11.49 8.66
N ALA A 472 -26.99 -12.36 9.02
CA ALA A 472 -28.38 -11.98 9.25
C ALA A 472 -28.57 -11.20 10.56
N ASN A 473 -27.74 -11.45 11.58
CA ASN A 473 -27.91 -10.91 12.92
C ASN A 473 -26.89 -9.82 13.28
N THR A 474 -26.10 -9.32 12.33
CA THR A 474 -25.09 -8.27 12.59
C THR A 474 -25.41 -7.02 11.76
N PRO A 475 -26.29 -6.12 12.24
CA PRO A 475 -26.79 -4.99 11.46
C PRO A 475 -25.72 -3.93 11.11
N SER A 476 -24.63 -3.88 11.88
CA SER A 476 -23.50 -2.97 11.64
C SER A 476 -22.56 -3.46 10.53
N LEU A 477 -22.68 -4.71 10.06
CA LEU A 477 -21.74 -5.30 9.11
C LEU A 477 -21.80 -4.58 7.75
N ARG A 478 -20.63 -4.26 7.19
CA ARG A 478 -20.47 -3.60 5.88
C ARG A 478 -19.50 -4.36 4.98
N TYR A 479 -18.52 -5.04 5.55
CA TYR A 479 -17.49 -5.78 4.83
C TYR A 479 -17.36 -7.20 5.38
N LEU A 480 -17.43 -8.19 4.49
CA LEU A 480 -17.17 -9.59 4.82
C LEU A 480 -16.28 -10.25 3.76
N GLY A 481 -15.04 -10.55 4.13
CA GLY A 481 -14.08 -11.28 3.32
C GLY A 481 -13.92 -12.73 3.82
N LEU A 482 -14.46 -13.68 3.06
CA LEU A 482 -14.34 -15.13 3.30
C LEU A 482 -13.28 -15.78 2.39
N GLY A 483 -12.84 -15.08 1.34
CA GLY A 483 -11.84 -15.56 0.40
C GLY A 483 -12.29 -16.78 -0.40
N LEU A 484 -11.38 -17.73 -0.58
CA LEU A 484 -11.61 -18.99 -1.27
C LEU A 484 -12.10 -20.07 -0.29
N MET A 485 -13.19 -20.76 -0.63
CA MET A 485 -13.84 -21.77 0.21
C MET A 485 -14.14 -23.05 -0.58
N ASP A 486 -14.09 -24.22 0.07
CA ASP A 486 -14.53 -25.48 -0.55
C ASP A 486 -16.06 -25.57 -0.48
N LEU A 487 -16.71 -25.03 -1.52
CA LEU A 487 -18.16 -24.88 -1.59
C LEU A 487 -18.76 -25.71 -2.72
N ASP A 488 -19.87 -26.37 -2.41
CA ASP A 488 -20.81 -26.78 -3.45
C ASP A 488 -21.62 -25.58 -3.97
N ARG A 489 -22.37 -25.81 -5.05
CA ARG A 489 -23.16 -24.76 -5.72
C ARG A 489 -24.30 -24.23 -4.85
N ALA A 490 -24.98 -25.09 -4.11
CA ALA A 490 -26.14 -24.70 -3.31
C ALA A 490 -25.71 -23.80 -2.15
N SER A 491 -24.62 -24.18 -1.46
CA SER A 491 -23.97 -23.40 -0.42
C SER A 491 -23.49 -22.04 -0.94
N TYR A 492 -22.86 -22.02 -2.12
CA TYR A 492 -22.44 -20.77 -2.74
C TYR A 492 -23.62 -19.84 -3.05
N HIS A 493 -24.70 -20.37 -3.61
CA HIS A 493 -25.92 -19.58 -3.88
C HIS A 493 -26.57 -19.07 -2.60
N GLY A 494 -26.66 -19.92 -1.56
CA GLY A 494 -27.18 -19.55 -0.25
C GLY A 494 -26.43 -18.39 0.38
N LEU A 495 -25.11 -18.37 0.26
CA LEU A 495 -24.28 -17.23 0.71
C LEU A 495 -24.60 -15.94 -0.04
N LEU A 496 -24.70 -16.00 -1.38
CA LEU A 496 -25.01 -14.81 -2.17
C LEU A 496 -26.41 -14.27 -1.86
N ASN A 497 -27.39 -15.15 -1.67
CA ASN A 497 -28.75 -14.77 -1.25
C ASN A 497 -28.74 -14.12 0.14
N THR A 498 -28.07 -14.73 1.11
CA THR A 498 -27.95 -14.14 2.46
C THR A 498 -27.23 -12.79 2.41
N ALA A 499 -26.21 -12.63 1.57
CA ALA A 499 -25.52 -11.35 1.38
C ALA A 499 -26.46 -10.28 0.81
N MET A 500 -27.35 -10.67 -0.12
CA MET A 500 -28.38 -9.78 -0.66
C MET A 500 -29.42 -9.36 0.38
N GLU A 501 -29.59 -10.08 1.48
CA GLU A 501 -30.54 -9.73 2.57
C GLU A 501 -29.84 -9.00 3.74
N SER A 502 -28.52 -9.18 3.89
CA SER A 502 -27.69 -8.54 4.92
C SER A 502 -27.33 -7.07 4.61
N PRO A 503 -26.84 -6.27 5.57
CA PRO A 503 -26.45 -4.86 5.34
C PRO A 503 -25.11 -4.66 4.60
N ILE A 504 -24.51 -5.72 4.06
CA ILE A 504 -23.16 -5.71 3.49
C ILE A 504 -23.05 -4.83 2.23
N LEU A 505 -21.94 -4.09 2.14
CA LEU A 505 -21.50 -3.28 0.99
C LEU A 505 -20.41 -3.98 0.16
N TYR A 506 -19.59 -4.83 0.80
CA TYR A 506 -18.59 -5.66 0.13
C TYR A 506 -18.63 -7.09 0.66
N PHE A 507 -18.86 -8.04 -0.25
CA PHE A 507 -18.88 -9.47 0.05
C PHE A 507 -17.92 -10.22 -0.86
N GLU A 508 -17.00 -11.00 -0.27
CA GLU A 508 -16.13 -11.89 -1.02
C GLU A 508 -16.21 -13.33 -0.51
N ALA A 509 -16.79 -14.20 -1.33
CA ALA A 509 -16.71 -15.65 -1.20
C ALA A 509 -16.55 -16.27 -2.59
N LYS A 510 -15.57 -17.16 -2.76
CA LYS A 510 -15.25 -17.78 -4.05
C LYS A 510 -15.07 -19.29 -3.89
N PRO A 511 -15.69 -20.13 -4.73
CA PRO A 511 -15.43 -21.57 -4.71
C PRO A 511 -13.96 -21.87 -5.07
N LEU A 512 -13.31 -22.72 -4.26
CA LEU A 512 -11.95 -23.23 -4.50
C LEU A 512 -11.91 -24.02 -5.81
N LYS A 513 -12.78 -25.03 -5.90
CA LYS A 513 -12.94 -25.88 -7.08
C LYS A 513 -13.89 -25.19 -8.06
N GLY A 514 -13.58 -25.27 -9.36
CA GLY A 514 -14.53 -24.88 -10.38
C GLY A 514 -15.77 -25.77 -10.28
N ILE A 515 -16.95 -25.17 -10.16
CA ILE A 515 -18.20 -25.93 -10.22
C ILE A 515 -18.40 -26.27 -11.69
N SER A 516 -18.07 -27.51 -12.10
CA SER A 516 -18.28 -27.96 -13.47
C SER A 516 -19.78 -27.95 -13.76
N VAL A 517 -20.22 -27.03 -14.63
CA VAL A 517 -21.64 -26.84 -14.92
C VAL A 517 -21.89 -26.48 -16.38
N GLY A 518 -23.07 -26.87 -16.87
CA GLY A 518 -23.57 -26.50 -18.19
C GLY A 518 -23.79 -24.99 -18.35
N GLN A 519 -24.03 -24.55 -19.59
CA GLN A 519 -24.17 -23.12 -19.92
C GLN A 519 -25.31 -22.44 -19.14
N VAL A 520 -26.46 -23.12 -18.97
CA VAL A 520 -27.62 -22.61 -18.23
C VAL A 520 -27.25 -22.26 -16.79
N GLN A 521 -26.51 -23.16 -16.14
CA GLN A 521 -26.04 -22.96 -14.77
C GLN A 521 -25.02 -21.82 -14.65
N LYS A 522 -24.12 -21.65 -15.63
CA LYS A 522 -23.21 -20.48 -15.67
C LYS A 522 -23.99 -19.17 -15.80
N MET A 523 -25.04 -19.15 -16.62
CA MET A 523 -25.92 -17.98 -16.76
C MET A 523 -26.64 -17.66 -15.45
N ALA A 524 -27.14 -18.67 -14.73
CA ALA A 524 -27.77 -18.48 -13.42
C ALA A 524 -26.78 -17.90 -12.39
N ASP A 525 -25.55 -18.42 -12.34
CA ASP A 525 -24.50 -17.89 -11.44
C ASP A 525 -24.17 -16.44 -11.76
N SER A 526 -24.08 -16.13 -13.05
CA SER A 526 -23.86 -14.76 -13.53
C SER A 526 -25.01 -13.86 -13.09
N LYS A 527 -26.27 -14.24 -13.35
CA LYS A 527 -27.44 -13.45 -12.94
C LYS A 527 -27.44 -13.16 -11.44
N LEU A 528 -27.17 -14.17 -10.61
CA LEU A 528 -27.15 -14.02 -9.16
C LEU A 528 -26.06 -13.04 -8.69
N ARG A 529 -24.85 -13.13 -9.27
CA ARG A 529 -23.77 -12.17 -8.99
C ARG A 529 -24.12 -10.74 -9.41
N HIS A 530 -24.76 -10.57 -10.56
CA HIS A 530 -25.21 -9.25 -11.02
C HIS A 530 -26.30 -8.67 -10.10
N SER A 531 -27.23 -9.49 -9.61
CA SER A 531 -28.22 -9.08 -8.61
C SER A 531 -27.55 -8.62 -7.32
N LEU A 532 -26.62 -9.41 -6.78
CA LEU A 532 -25.87 -9.03 -5.58
C LEU A 532 -25.09 -7.72 -5.78
N LEU A 533 -24.39 -7.59 -6.92
CA LEU A 533 -23.66 -6.38 -7.27
C LEU A 533 -24.57 -5.14 -7.30
N ARG A 534 -25.75 -5.25 -7.94
CA ARG A 534 -26.74 -4.17 -7.97
C ARG A 534 -27.22 -3.79 -6.57
N THR A 535 -27.53 -4.78 -5.74
CA THR A 535 -27.96 -4.55 -4.35
C THR A 535 -26.87 -3.84 -3.54
N MET A 536 -25.61 -4.31 -3.60
CA MET A 536 -24.50 -3.66 -2.90
C MET A 536 -24.22 -2.25 -3.43
N THR A 537 -24.37 -2.02 -4.75
CA THR A 537 -24.24 -0.68 -5.35
C THR A 537 -25.28 0.28 -4.77
N ALA A 538 -26.56 -0.11 -4.76
CA ALA A 538 -27.64 0.73 -4.21
C ALA A 538 -27.45 1.04 -2.72
N ARG A 539 -26.93 0.08 -1.95
CA ARG A 539 -26.58 0.29 -0.55
C ARG A 539 -25.42 1.26 -0.39
N ALA A 540 -24.35 1.10 -1.18
CA ALA A 540 -23.21 2.02 -1.14
C ALA A 540 -23.65 3.45 -1.49
N GLN A 541 -24.49 3.61 -2.52
CA GLN A 541 -25.08 4.91 -2.87
C GLN A 541 -25.86 5.52 -1.70
N THR A 542 -26.61 4.70 -0.96
CA THR A 542 -27.37 5.13 0.23
C THR A 542 -26.46 5.52 1.39
N GLU A 543 -25.51 4.64 1.75
CA GLU A 543 -24.58 4.84 2.88
C GLU A 543 -23.74 6.11 2.69
N TYR A 544 -23.23 6.32 1.48
CA TYR A 544 -22.37 7.45 1.14
C TYR A 544 -23.13 8.67 0.59
N LYS A 545 -24.48 8.62 0.59
CA LYS A 545 -25.35 9.71 0.12
C LYS A 545 -24.97 10.23 -1.28
N ASN A 546 -24.61 9.31 -2.17
CA ASN A 546 -24.17 9.60 -3.53
C ASN A 546 -24.92 8.69 -4.52
N PRO A 547 -26.00 9.16 -5.16
CA PRO A 547 -26.82 8.35 -6.08
C PRO A 547 -26.09 7.98 -7.37
N ASP A 548 -25.05 8.73 -7.76
CA ASP A 548 -24.27 8.48 -8.97
C ASP A 548 -23.04 7.60 -8.71
N LEU A 549 -22.83 7.15 -7.46
CA LEU A 549 -21.72 6.29 -7.10
C LEU A 549 -21.85 4.94 -7.80
N SER A 550 -20.95 4.68 -8.75
CA SER A 550 -20.80 3.34 -9.33
C SER A 550 -20.17 2.39 -8.30
N TYR A 551 -20.41 1.08 -8.43
CA TYR A 551 -19.76 0.11 -7.54
C TYR A 551 -18.24 0.16 -7.64
N GLN A 552 -17.69 0.36 -8.84
CA GLN A 552 -16.26 0.50 -9.03
C GLN A 552 -15.74 1.75 -8.30
N GLY A 553 -16.45 2.88 -8.38
CA GLY A 553 -16.13 4.07 -7.57
C GLY A 553 -16.15 3.79 -6.07
N PHE A 554 -17.11 3.00 -5.57
CA PHE A 554 -17.11 2.56 -4.18
C PHE A 554 -15.85 1.74 -3.83
N LEU A 555 -15.46 0.80 -4.69
CA LEU A 555 -14.25 -0.02 -4.49
C LEU A 555 -12.99 0.84 -4.46
N ASP A 556 -12.92 1.85 -5.32
CA ASP A 556 -11.74 2.71 -5.48
C ASP A 556 -11.61 3.76 -4.37
N GLU A 557 -12.73 4.32 -3.89
CA GLU A 557 -12.71 5.48 -2.98
C GLU A 557 -13.06 5.12 -1.53
N HIS A 558 -13.97 4.17 -1.31
CA HIS A 558 -14.62 3.96 -0.01
C HIS A 558 -14.24 2.65 0.67
N LEU A 559 -14.01 1.58 -0.10
CA LEU A 559 -13.72 0.24 0.44
C LEU A 559 -12.53 0.23 1.41
N ARG A 560 -11.50 1.03 1.11
CA ARG A 560 -10.30 1.17 1.95
C ARG A 560 -10.65 1.56 3.39
N TRP A 561 -11.61 2.46 3.58
CA TRP A 561 -11.98 3.00 4.89
C TRP A 561 -12.85 2.06 5.71
N LEU A 562 -13.45 1.05 5.08
CA LEU A 562 -14.05 -0.07 5.81
C LEU A 562 -12.96 -0.95 6.44
N ARG A 563 -11.80 -1.07 5.78
CA ARG A 563 -10.69 -1.95 6.21
C ARG A 563 -9.63 -1.24 7.05
N SER A 564 -9.66 0.07 7.13
CA SER A 564 -8.62 0.86 7.81
C SER A 564 -9.20 2.15 8.37
N PRO A 565 -8.71 2.61 9.54
CA PRO A 565 -9.06 3.92 10.06
C PRO A 565 -8.54 5.04 9.13
N LYS A 566 -9.12 6.24 9.27
CA LYS A 566 -8.84 7.36 8.34
C LYS A 566 -7.43 7.94 8.47
N ASP A 567 -6.85 7.85 9.66
CA ASP A 567 -5.50 8.28 9.99
C ASP A 567 -4.40 7.49 9.24
N VAL A 568 -4.69 6.30 8.69
CA VAL A 568 -3.77 5.58 7.79
C VAL A 568 -3.41 6.41 6.55
N ARG A 569 -4.23 7.41 6.18
CA ARG A 569 -3.87 8.38 5.13
C ARG A 569 -2.51 9.05 5.42
N LEU A 570 -2.22 9.32 6.68
CA LEU A 570 -1.01 10.05 7.08
C LEU A 570 0.28 9.24 6.86
N ILE A 571 0.16 7.96 6.48
CA ILE A 571 1.30 7.12 6.07
C ILE A 571 1.24 6.70 4.60
N ASP A 572 0.37 7.35 3.80
CA ASP A 572 0.38 7.13 2.36
C ASP A 572 1.64 7.73 1.75
N SER A 573 2.42 6.85 1.13
CA SER A 573 3.66 7.21 0.45
C SER A 573 3.52 7.10 -1.07
N VAL A 574 3.98 8.14 -1.78
CA VAL A 574 4.05 8.13 -3.24
C VAL A 574 4.98 7.02 -3.73
N TYR A 575 6.08 6.75 -3.06
CA TYR A 575 7.02 5.67 -3.41
C TYR A 575 6.44 4.27 -3.18
N ARG A 576 5.43 4.13 -2.31
CA ARG A 576 4.69 2.86 -2.20
C ARG A 576 3.68 2.70 -3.33
N ASN A 577 2.96 3.77 -3.66
CA ASN A 577 1.81 3.69 -4.56
C ASN A 577 2.21 3.80 -6.04
N ARG A 578 3.06 4.76 -6.39
CA ARG A 578 3.53 5.04 -7.76
C ARG A 578 4.51 3.98 -8.24
N ASP A 579 5.58 3.73 -7.49
CA ASP A 579 6.65 2.81 -7.92
C ASP A 579 6.18 1.36 -7.99
N ALA A 580 5.33 0.92 -7.06
CA ALA A 580 4.70 -0.40 -7.17
C ALA A 580 3.75 -0.47 -8.38
N GLY A 581 3.09 0.64 -8.73
CA GLY A 581 2.30 0.76 -9.95
C GLY A 581 3.16 0.62 -11.21
N MET A 582 4.26 1.36 -11.30
CA MET A 582 5.21 1.30 -12.41
C MET A 582 5.83 -0.10 -12.54
N ALA A 583 6.23 -0.71 -11.41
CA ALA A 583 6.76 -2.08 -11.40
C ALA A 583 5.73 -3.12 -11.87
N ARG A 584 4.47 -3.01 -11.44
CA ARG A 584 3.39 -3.89 -11.94
C ARG A 584 3.14 -3.73 -13.44
N ARG A 585 3.36 -2.54 -13.99
CA ARG A 585 3.26 -2.26 -15.44
C ARG A 585 4.54 -2.60 -16.22
N GLY A 586 5.61 -3.05 -15.54
CA GLY A 586 6.90 -3.33 -16.17
C GLY A 586 7.68 -2.08 -16.59
N GLU A 587 7.25 -0.89 -16.17
CA GLU A 587 7.88 0.40 -16.49
C GLU A 587 9.11 0.68 -15.62
N LYS A 588 9.22 0.00 -14.47
CA LYS A 588 10.34 0.15 -13.53
C LYS A 588 10.71 -1.23 -12.99
N VAL A 589 11.99 -1.61 -13.07
CA VAL A 589 12.51 -2.76 -12.33
C VAL A 589 12.83 -2.26 -10.93
N LEU A 590 12.25 -2.91 -9.91
CA LEU A 590 12.67 -2.68 -8.52
C LEU A 590 13.92 -3.53 -8.29
N GLU A 591 15.08 -2.92 -8.50
CA GLU A 591 16.35 -3.59 -8.28
C GLU A 591 16.53 -3.91 -6.80
N LYS A 592 16.69 -5.20 -6.51
CA LYS A 592 16.96 -5.72 -5.16
C LYS A 592 18.46 -5.93 -5.06
N TRP A 593 19.19 -4.96 -4.53
CA TRP A 593 20.64 -5.06 -4.39
C TRP A 593 20.99 -5.75 -3.06
N TRP A 594 21.28 -7.04 -3.11
CA TRP A 594 22.15 -7.69 -2.12
C TRP A 594 23.48 -8.00 -2.82
N GLY A 595 24.60 -7.75 -2.13
CA GLY A 595 25.69 -8.72 -2.22
C GLY A 595 25.23 -9.98 -1.48
N ASP A 596 25.46 -11.16 -2.04
CA ASP A 596 25.05 -12.45 -1.45
C ASP A 596 25.72 -12.75 -0.07
N ASP A 597 26.52 -11.83 0.46
CA ASP A 597 27.37 -11.96 1.64
C ASP A 597 26.77 -11.45 2.96
N GLY A 598 25.64 -10.73 2.93
CA GLY A 598 24.99 -10.22 4.14
C GLY A 598 25.75 -9.09 4.86
N GLU A 599 26.81 -8.56 4.25
CA GLU A 599 27.73 -7.60 4.87
C GLU A 599 27.03 -6.28 5.22
N VAL A 600 26.17 -5.77 4.33
CA VAL A 600 25.45 -4.50 4.52
C VAL A 600 24.48 -4.55 5.70
N LEU A 601 23.76 -5.68 5.89
CA LEU A 601 22.89 -5.83 7.05
C LEU A 601 23.72 -5.87 8.34
N GLY A 602 24.84 -6.60 8.33
CA GLY A 602 25.82 -6.57 9.41
C GLY A 602 26.27 -5.15 9.72
N GLN A 603 26.68 -4.37 8.71
CA GLN A 603 27.13 -2.98 8.88
C GLN A 603 26.03 -2.05 9.44
N VAL A 604 24.79 -2.17 8.96
CA VAL A 604 23.64 -1.40 9.48
C VAL A 604 23.37 -1.73 10.95
N MET A 605 23.48 -3.01 11.32
CA MET A 605 23.24 -3.47 12.69
C MET A 605 24.43 -3.19 13.63
N GLU A 606 25.66 -3.28 13.15
CA GLU A 606 26.90 -3.05 13.91
C GLU A 606 27.28 -1.57 14.03
N GLY A 607 26.76 -0.72 13.14
CA GLY A 607 26.95 0.73 13.20
C GLY A 607 28.38 1.22 12.94
N ARG A 608 29.26 0.47 12.24
CA ARG A 608 30.66 0.87 11.99
C ARG A 608 31.01 1.05 10.52
N LYS A 609 31.13 2.32 10.11
CA LYS A 609 32.43 3.00 9.99
C LYS A 609 32.20 4.46 10.37
N GLU A 610 33.14 5.02 11.13
CA GLU A 610 33.16 6.42 11.55
C GLU A 610 32.73 7.33 10.39
N VAL A 611 31.48 7.78 10.40
CA VAL A 611 31.16 9.06 9.80
C VAL A 611 31.80 10.05 10.76
N LYS A 612 32.99 10.55 10.40
CA LYS A 612 33.47 11.84 10.92
C LYS A 612 32.25 12.73 10.94
N VAL A 613 31.77 13.07 12.12
CA VAL A 613 30.66 14.01 12.30
C VAL A 613 31.15 15.31 11.68
N MET A 614 30.87 15.53 10.39
CA MET A 614 31.03 16.84 9.78
C MET A 614 29.87 17.66 10.33
N MET A 615 30.09 18.16 11.54
CA MET A 615 29.26 19.18 12.15
C MET A 615 29.12 20.30 11.12
N CYS A 616 27.87 20.67 10.80
CA CYS A 616 27.58 21.73 9.84
C CYS A 616 28.50 22.94 10.12
N PRO A 617 29.17 23.56 9.12
CA PRO A 617 30.10 24.67 9.33
C PRO A 617 29.48 25.82 10.15
N MET A 618 28.16 26.00 10.08
CA MET A 618 27.42 26.96 10.90
C MET A 618 27.30 26.54 12.37
N LYS A 619 27.08 25.25 12.68
CA LYS A 619 27.09 24.71 14.06
C LYS A 619 28.51 24.73 14.65
N ALA A 620 29.54 24.41 13.86
CA ALA A 620 30.95 24.55 14.25
C ALA A 620 31.30 26.01 14.58
N ALA A 621 30.92 26.95 13.73
CA ALA A 621 31.15 28.38 13.98
C ALA A 621 30.33 28.92 15.17
N ALA A 622 29.12 28.40 15.41
CA ALA A 622 28.31 28.79 16.57
C ALA A 622 28.88 28.24 17.88
N LEU A 623 29.35 26.99 17.90
CA LEU A 623 30.05 26.40 19.04
C LEU A 623 31.38 27.13 19.32
N GLU A 624 32.16 27.45 18.29
CA GLU A 624 33.43 28.18 18.43
C GLU A 624 33.20 29.61 18.96
N ARG A 625 32.13 30.28 18.52
CA ARG A 625 31.69 31.59 19.07
C ARG A 625 31.24 31.47 20.52
N GLY A 626 30.48 30.43 20.86
CA GLY A 626 30.05 30.15 22.23
C GLY A 626 31.22 29.85 23.16
N ARG A 627 32.20 29.05 22.70
CA ARG A 627 33.44 28.74 23.43
C ARG A 627 34.27 30.00 23.68
N ARG A 628 34.50 30.83 22.66
CA ARG A 628 35.24 32.09 22.80
C ARG A 628 34.53 33.07 23.74
N ALA A 629 33.21 33.19 23.66
CA ALA A 629 32.45 34.05 24.57
C ALA A 629 32.53 33.57 26.02
N LEU A 630 32.58 32.26 26.25
CA LEU A 630 32.76 31.67 27.59
C LEU A 630 34.19 31.85 28.10
N GLU A 631 35.20 31.61 27.27
CA GLU A 631 36.62 31.87 27.57
C GLU A 631 36.85 33.35 27.93
N GLU A 632 36.27 34.28 27.18
CA GLU A 632 36.35 35.73 27.46
C GLU A 632 35.59 36.17 28.70
N ARG A 633 34.50 35.47 29.07
CA ARG A 633 33.77 35.74 30.30
C ARG A 633 34.54 35.24 31.52
N LEU A 634 35.04 34.00 31.45
CA LEU A 634 35.85 33.39 32.50
C LEU A 634 37.18 34.14 32.69
N ALA A 635 37.81 34.61 31.62
CA ALA A 635 39.03 35.43 31.70
C ALA A 635 38.79 36.81 32.34
N ARG A 636 37.60 37.40 32.15
CA ARG A 636 37.20 38.64 32.86
C ARG A 636 36.92 38.39 34.33
N GLU A 637 36.14 37.36 34.65
CA GLU A 637 35.81 36.96 36.02
C GLU A 637 37.08 36.60 36.81
N ALA A 638 38.05 35.90 36.20
CA ALA A 638 39.33 35.56 36.83
C ALA A 638 40.23 36.80 37.07
N LYS A 639 40.20 37.78 36.16
CA LYS A 639 40.95 39.03 36.28
C LYS A 639 40.37 39.96 37.35
N GLU A 640 39.06 39.94 37.54
CA GLU A 640 38.36 40.66 38.61
C GLU A 640 38.56 40.01 39.99
N ALA A 641 38.76 38.68 40.04
CA ALA A 641 38.99 37.94 41.28
C ALA A 641 40.45 37.98 41.80
N GLY A 642 41.41 38.50 41.03
CA GLY A 642 42.80 38.69 41.45
C GLY A 642 43.62 37.41 41.67
N ASP A 643 43.11 36.25 41.23
CA ASP A 643 43.74 34.95 41.46
C ASP A 643 44.58 34.50 40.24
N LYS A 644 45.92 34.62 40.36
CA LYS A 644 46.85 34.19 39.32
C LYS A 644 46.96 32.66 39.20
N GLY A 645 46.45 31.88 40.16
CA GLY A 645 46.51 30.41 40.16
C GLY A 645 45.39 29.73 39.37
N GLY A 646 44.24 30.39 39.21
CA GLY A 646 43.07 29.84 38.49
C GLY A 646 43.21 29.81 36.96
N MET A 647 44.14 30.58 36.40
CA MET A 647 44.30 30.74 34.94
C MET A 647 44.76 29.44 34.25
N ASP A 648 45.70 28.72 34.86
CA ASP A 648 46.27 27.48 34.29
C ASP A 648 45.29 26.29 34.39
N ALA A 649 44.46 26.25 35.44
CA ALA A 649 43.44 25.21 35.62
C ALA A 649 42.26 25.34 34.64
N ILE A 650 41.89 26.57 34.26
CA ILE A 650 40.79 26.83 33.30
C ILE A 650 41.22 26.48 31.86
N VAL A 651 42.48 26.76 31.49
CA VAL A 651 43.03 26.40 30.16
C VAL A 651 43.18 24.88 30.02
N GLN A 652 43.51 24.16 31.11
CA GLN A 652 43.54 22.70 31.12
C GLN A 652 42.13 22.07 31.16
N GLY A 653 41.14 22.71 31.77
CA GLY A 653 39.75 22.22 31.77
C GLY A 653 39.05 22.36 30.40
N ALA A 654 39.34 23.42 29.66
CA ALA A 654 38.73 23.69 28.35
C ALA A 654 39.24 22.75 27.22
N SER A 655 40.39 22.10 27.40
CA SER A 655 40.96 21.16 26.42
C SER A 655 40.39 19.73 26.51
N VAL A 656 39.49 19.45 27.46
CA VAL A 656 38.85 18.14 27.65
C VAL A 656 37.53 17.98 26.88
N ILE A 657 36.98 19.06 26.30
CA ILE A 657 35.82 18.96 25.40
C ILE A 657 36.34 18.72 23.97
N LYS A 658 36.65 17.46 23.64
CA LYS A 658 36.90 17.05 22.25
C LYS A 658 35.58 16.93 21.50
N VAL A 659 35.44 17.73 20.45
CA VAL A 659 34.39 17.68 19.41
C VAL A 659 34.42 16.33 18.68
#